data_AF-A0A1H6EBD7-F1
#
_entry.id   AF-A0A1H6EBD7-F1
#
_cell.length_a   1.000
_cell.length_b   1.000
_cell.length_c   1.000
_cell.angle_alpha   90.00
_cell.angle_beta   90.00
_cell.angle_gamma   90.00
#
_symmetry.space_group_name_H-M   'P 1'
#
loop_
_entity.id
_entity.type
_entity.pdbx_description
1 polymer ?
#
loop_
_entity_poly.entity_id
_entity_poly.type
_entity_poly.pdbx_seq_one_letter_code
_entity_poly.pdbx_strand_id
1 'polypeptide(L)'
;MSRTPEPAQVPHPVSPSALDAFEAALTPAAMNTPESERNLVAALRGMDTAGESATALRFLSDQPRVVLRLDEAVRQTAEYRLGRTHRAGRAEVSQGAVPAEASPLGVALAACHPDGRVRERAVGRIHLLLGGPQPPLDLVPFLVLRTADWAGPVRDRARGALALLLHEHPEVMVPATAPLTLLVVRRERGGFARQQLVSALVSSPGTTLFEPLLASPDVRLRRFALRTALANRRLPLRTLVAITRRDGDRQCRGLAAEAAVRDAVWTEQTDLLRQLATSVHHEVRVVALVGLLRRGLAAEVTPSLGDTSPLVRSVARDAARRTGTDALGWYRAAVHEPAPGLIAGLAETGRKEDADLLAPLLGHQQAPIRAAALRGLRALDAVAVERAVPLLRDPSTKVIREATTTLRSCLDQLPPGTTESLLADRDRAAVRRAGYRLLDEPDALRRLRTNLRIATDPDPRLARWAAGAAAALIRELHPSPWHSRASGVRPAFDPTADERHELLVLAGAAAALLPHRPRQLLQEQLDPASPTTELLRVRYGPHPDTTNPLLDVEATFTAEDPHRTIALMREVLLAVLPYAVGPADAWPADERWPEILPTWFVERCAPEVPVRRGATADWLTRWRGQTPQQRMTDLQTDAVADWRLLDWINLFDPDGMADSRSWRWWDGGVRRLHTGWVRFGTDGHPYGGRLALHWLIEAAGGYAIELP
;
A
#
# COMPACT_ATOMS: atom_id res chain seq x y z
N MET A 1 40.12 -26.71 50.88
CA MET A 1 38.78 -26.09 50.98
C MET A 1 38.74 -24.93 50.00
N SER A 2 38.20 -25.20 48.81
CA SER A 2 38.09 -24.24 47.70
C SER A 2 36.96 -23.26 47.97
N ARG A 3 37.23 -21.95 47.87
CA ARG A 3 36.20 -20.91 47.88
C ARG A 3 35.66 -20.75 46.46
N THR A 4 34.37 -21.03 46.30
CA THR A 4 33.57 -20.78 45.09
C THR A 4 33.48 -19.27 44.84
N PRO A 5 33.56 -18.76 43.60
CA PRO A 5 33.34 -17.36 43.31
C PRO A 5 31.84 -17.04 43.26
N GLU A 6 31.50 -15.86 43.77
CA GLU A 6 30.16 -15.25 43.75
C GLU A 6 29.72 -14.93 42.31
N PRO A 7 28.45 -15.19 41.92
CA PRO A 7 28.00 -14.94 40.56
C PRO A 7 27.89 -13.44 40.29
N ALA A 8 28.49 -13.00 39.18
CA ALA A 8 28.40 -11.64 38.68
C ALA A 8 26.93 -11.24 38.44
N GLN A 9 26.53 -10.10 39.01
CA GLN A 9 25.27 -9.44 38.70
C GLN A 9 25.18 -9.16 37.20
N VAL A 10 24.22 -9.80 36.54
CA VAL A 10 23.79 -9.44 35.18
C VAL A 10 23.10 -8.08 35.25
N PRO A 11 23.50 -7.06 34.46
CA PRO A 11 22.80 -5.78 34.47
C PRO A 11 21.38 -5.99 33.95
N HIS A 12 20.39 -5.60 34.76
CA HIS A 12 18.99 -5.53 34.33
C HIS A 12 18.87 -4.63 33.09
N PRO A 13 18.06 -4.99 32.07
CA PRO A 13 17.80 -4.10 30.95
C PRO A 13 17.16 -2.81 31.48
N VAL A 14 17.83 -1.68 31.25
CA VAL A 14 17.28 -0.36 31.53
C VAL A 14 15.97 -0.26 30.75
N SER A 15 14.86 -0.08 31.45
CA SER A 15 13.57 0.15 30.79
C SER A 15 13.71 1.42 29.94
N PRO A 16 13.31 1.40 28.65
CA PRO A 16 13.42 2.57 27.79
C PRO A 16 12.69 3.76 28.42
N SER A 17 13.25 4.97 28.29
CA SER A 17 12.58 6.17 28.79
C SER A 17 11.24 6.38 28.07
N ALA A 18 10.32 7.15 28.66
CA ALA A 18 9.04 7.46 28.02
C ALA A 18 9.24 8.07 26.62
N LEU A 19 10.27 8.92 26.48
CA LEU A 19 10.68 9.51 25.21
C LEU A 19 11.19 8.46 24.21
N ASP A 20 12.06 7.53 24.63
CA ASP A 20 12.56 6.47 23.74
C ASP A 20 11.42 5.57 23.24
N ALA A 21 10.49 5.21 24.12
CA ALA A 21 9.31 4.43 23.77
C ALA A 21 8.38 5.19 22.79
N PHE A 22 8.25 6.50 22.97
CA PHE A 22 7.49 7.37 22.08
C PHE A 22 8.16 7.52 20.71
N GLU A 23 9.45 7.78 20.63
CA GLU A 23 10.20 7.88 19.37
C GLU A 23 10.20 6.56 18.59
N ALA A 24 10.35 5.43 19.30
CA ALA A 24 10.25 4.10 18.72
C ALA A 24 8.84 3.80 18.16
N ALA A 25 7.78 4.31 18.78
CA ALA A 25 6.40 4.14 18.31
C ALA A 25 6.03 5.09 17.15
N LEU A 26 6.65 6.28 17.07
CA LEU A 26 6.38 7.28 16.03
C LEU A 26 6.75 6.80 14.62
N THR A 27 7.91 6.14 14.46
CA THR A 27 8.43 5.74 13.14
C THR A 27 7.55 4.67 12.45
N PRO A 28 7.12 3.59 13.13
CA PRO A 28 6.18 2.61 12.57
C PRO A 28 4.76 3.16 12.41
N ALA A 29 4.32 4.12 13.24
CA ALA A 29 3.04 4.81 13.06
C ALA A 29 3.02 5.64 11.77
N ALA A 30 4.19 6.04 11.24
CA ALA A 30 4.31 6.60 9.90
C ALA A 30 4.00 5.58 8.77
N MET A 31 4.17 4.28 9.04
CA MET A 31 4.12 3.16 8.07
C MET A 31 2.77 2.42 7.99
N ASN A 32 1.73 2.87 8.74
CA ASN A 32 0.32 2.51 8.53
C ASN A 32 -0.06 1.05 8.86
N THR A 33 0.27 0.55 10.06
CA THR A 33 -0.27 -0.73 10.57
C THR A 33 -1.15 -0.50 11.82
N PRO A 34 -2.25 -1.27 12.01
CA PRO A 34 -3.12 -1.14 13.19
C PRO A 34 -2.43 -1.44 14.54
N GLU A 35 -1.28 -2.11 14.49
CA GLU A 35 -0.45 -2.42 15.65
C GLU A 35 0.43 -1.23 16.04
N SER A 36 1.03 -0.53 15.07
CA SER A 36 1.84 0.66 15.35
C SER A 36 1.02 1.82 15.91
N GLU A 37 -0.23 1.93 15.49
CA GLU A 37 -1.18 2.93 15.99
C GLU A 37 -1.56 2.71 17.47
N ARG A 38 -1.71 1.45 17.91
CA ARG A 38 -1.97 1.12 19.32
C ARG A 38 -0.76 1.40 20.21
N ASN A 39 0.43 1.07 19.73
CA ASN A 39 1.68 1.33 20.44
C ASN A 39 1.91 2.84 20.63
N LEU A 40 1.55 3.67 19.65
CA LEU A 40 1.62 5.13 19.77
C LEU A 40 0.68 5.68 20.85
N VAL A 41 -0.56 5.20 20.95
CA VAL A 41 -1.50 5.63 22.00
C VAL A 41 -0.98 5.25 23.39
N ALA A 42 -0.42 4.05 23.55
CA ALA A 42 0.18 3.60 24.81
C ALA A 42 1.39 4.46 25.19
N ALA A 43 2.29 4.75 24.23
CA ALA A 43 3.46 5.59 24.47
C ALA A 43 3.06 7.02 24.85
N LEU A 44 2.05 7.61 24.20
CA LEU A 44 1.54 8.94 24.56
C LEU A 44 0.96 8.99 25.99
N ARG A 45 0.28 7.94 26.45
CA ARG A 45 -0.15 7.86 27.86
C ARG A 45 1.05 7.78 28.80
N GLY A 46 2.09 7.04 28.43
CA GLY A 46 3.35 6.99 29.17
C GLY A 46 4.01 8.37 29.31
N MET A 47 4.08 9.12 28.21
CA MET A 47 4.55 10.51 28.20
C MET A 47 3.72 11.42 29.11
N ASP A 48 2.39 11.23 29.13
CA ASP A 48 1.50 11.98 30.00
C ASP A 48 1.79 11.70 31.49
N THR A 49 1.90 10.42 31.86
CA THR A 49 2.23 10.01 33.23
C THR A 49 3.62 10.43 33.68
N ALA A 50 4.56 10.58 32.75
CA ALA A 50 5.92 11.06 33.01
C ALA A 50 6.02 12.60 33.09
N GLY A 51 4.92 13.33 32.86
CA GLY A 51 4.92 14.81 32.84
C GLY A 51 5.51 15.43 31.57
N GLU A 52 5.73 14.65 30.51
CA GLU A 52 6.36 15.07 29.25
C GLU A 52 5.32 15.49 28.17
N SER A 53 4.15 15.94 28.62
CA SER A 53 3.02 16.35 27.77
C SER A 53 3.39 17.36 26.66
N ALA A 54 4.19 18.38 26.99
CA ALA A 54 4.56 19.43 26.05
C ALA A 54 5.45 18.91 24.91
N THR A 55 6.40 18.03 25.22
CA THR A 55 7.28 17.39 24.25
C THR A 55 6.48 16.56 23.26
N ALA A 56 5.61 15.68 23.77
CA ALA A 56 4.76 14.82 22.94
C ALA A 56 3.85 15.64 22.00
N LEU A 57 3.21 16.69 22.53
CA LEU A 57 2.33 17.55 21.73
C LEU A 57 3.09 18.31 20.63
N ARG A 58 4.30 18.80 20.92
CA ARG A 58 5.15 19.46 19.92
C ARG A 58 5.53 18.53 18.76
N PHE A 59 5.89 17.28 19.06
CA PHE A 59 6.13 16.29 18.01
C PHE A 59 4.90 16.01 17.15
N LEU A 60 3.71 15.96 17.77
CA LEU A 60 2.45 15.76 17.05
C LEU A 60 2.09 16.98 16.19
N SER A 61 2.31 18.20 16.68
CA SER A 61 2.02 19.44 15.93
C SER A 61 2.92 19.59 14.70
N ASP A 62 4.19 19.20 14.80
CA ASP A 62 5.14 19.13 13.69
C ASP A 62 4.80 18.02 12.67
N GLN A 63 3.96 17.04 13.04
CA GLN A 63 3.54 15.94 12.18
C GLN A 63 2.00 15.82 12.04
N PRO A 64 1.31 16.75 11.34
CA PRO A 64 -0.15 16.77 11.24
C PRO A 64 -0.78 15.48 10.67
N ARG A 65 -0.04 14.67 9.90
CA ARG A 65 -0.53 13.35 9.43
C ARG A 65 -0.64 12.33 10.55
N VAL A 66 0.26 12.38 11.54
CA VAL A 66 0.21 11.52 12.72
C VAL A 66 -1.00 11.87 13.57
N VAL A 67 -1.35 13.16 13.72
CA VAL A 67 -2.59 13.58 14.39
C VAL A 67 -3.84 12.96 13.76
N LEU A 68 -3.92 12.92 12.43
CA LEU A 68 -5.06 12.30 11.73
C LEU A 68 -5.18 10.80 11.98
N ARG A 69 -4.04 10.11 12.11
CA ARG A 69 -3.99 8.67 12.39
C ARG A 69 -4.27 8.39 13.85
N LEU A 70 -3.72 9.19 14.76
CA LEU A 70 -4.00 9.12 16.18
C LEU A 70 -5.50 9.25 16.47
N ASP A 71 -6.19 10.19 15.82
CA ASP A 71 -7.65 10.32 15.93
C ASP A 71 -8.39 9.06 15.50
N GLU A 72 -7.99 8.44 14.39
CA GLU A 72 -8.59 7.21 13.90
C GLU A 72 -8.29 6.03 14.85
N ALA A 73 -7.04 5.91 15.31
CA ALA A 73 -6.59 4.88 16.23
C ALA A 73 -7.37 4.92 17.56
N VAL A 74 -7.48 6.10 18.17
CA VAL A 74 -8.23 6.29 19.43
C VAL A 74 -9.71 5.95 19.23
N ARG A 75 -10.29 6.25 18.06
CA ARG A 75 -11.67 5.87 17.71
C ARG A 75 -11.84 4.36 17.56
N GLN A 76 -10.82 3.68 17.04
CA GLN A 76 -10.86 2.26 16.74
C GLN A 76 -10.43 1.35 17.89
N THR A 77 -9.80 1.84 18.96
CA THR A 77 -9.37 0.97 20.07
C THR A 77 -10.56 0.28 20.76
N ALA A 78 -10.52 -1.05 20.83
CA ALA A 78 -11.58 -1.89 21.37
C ALA A 78 -11.92 -1.58 22.85
N GLU A 79 -10.94 -1.11 23.63
CA GLU A 79 -11.11 -0.68 25.03
C GLU A 79 -12.20 0.40 25.17
N TYR A 80 -12.24 1.36 24.23
CA TYR A 80 -13.24 2.44 24.23
C TYR A 80 -14.54 2.06 23.52
N ARG A 81 -14.51 1.08 22.60
CA ARG A 81 -15.73 0.56 21.94
C ARG A 81 -16.53 -0.39 22.83
N LEU A 82 -15.88 -1.11 23.74
CA LEU A 82 -16.50 -2.14 24.58
C LEU A 82 -16.84 -1.68 26.01
N GLY A 83 -16.62 -0.40 26.35
CA GLY A 83 -16.92 0.13 27.68
C GLY A 83 -16.19 -0.60 28.83
N ARG A 84 -15.05 -1.25 28.54
CA ARG A 84 -14.24 -1.95 29.56
C ARG A 84 -13.36 -0.95 30.28
N THR A 85 -13.93 -0.26 31.26
CA THR A 85 -13.14 0.23 32.40
C THR A 85 -13.20 -0.81 33.52
N HIS A 86 -12.03 -1.14 34.08
CA HIS A 86 -11.88 -1.83 35.37
C HIS A 86 -12.85 -1.22 36.42
N ARG A 87 -13.27 -2.02 37.40
CA ARG A 87 -14.27 -1.71 38.44
C ARG A 87 -14.10 -0.39 39.21
N ALA A 88 -13.01 0.36 39.04
CA ALA A 88 -12.82 1.72 39.56
C ALA A 88 -13.32 2.86 38.62
N GLY A 89 -13.48 2.61 37.32
CA GLY A 89 -13.82 3.65 36.32
C GLY A 89 -15.31 3.82 36.00
N ARG A 90 -16.21 3.00 36.57
CA ARG A 90 -17.66 3.15 36.33
C ARG A 90 -18.25 4.46 36.90
N ALA A 91 -17.57 5.08 37.86
CA ALA A 91 -17.94 6.42 38.35
C ALA A 91 -17.52 7.55 37.37
N GLU A 92 -16.41 7.38 36.64
CA GLU A 92 -15.89 8.40 35.72
C GLU A 92 -16.60 8.39 34.36
N VAL A 93 -16.95 7.21 33.84
CA VAL A 93 -17.72 7.07 32.59
C VAL A 93 -19.14 7.64 32.73
N SER A 94 -19.67 7.67 33.95
CA SER A 94 -20.99 8.23 34.27
C SER A 94 -20.98 9.77 34.39
N GLN A 95 -19.80 10.41 34.45
CA GLN A 95 -19.69 11.88 34.57
C GLN A 95 -19.00 12.58 33.41
N GLY A 96 -18.34 11.91 32.47
CA GLY A 96 -17.92 12.52 31.19
C GLY A 96 -17.18 13.86 31.28
N ALA A 97 -16.52 14.15 32.40
CA ALA A 97 -15.78 15.39 32.61
C ALA A 97 -14.36 15.19 32.10
N VAL A 98 -13.86 16.13 31.30
CA VAL A 98 -12.40 16.31 31.17
C VAL A 98 -11.97 16.96 32.50
N PRO A 99 -11.15 16.30 33.34
CA PRO A 99 -10.76 16.87 34.64
C PRO A 99 -10.19 18.29 34.46
N ALA A 100 -10.47 19.19 35.40
CA ALA A 100 -9.93 20.56 35.33
C ALA A 100 -8.39 20.56 35.32
N GLU A 101 -7.80 19.56 35.96
CA GLU A 101 -6.36 19.29 36.10
C GLU A 101 -5.79 18.43 34.96
N ALA A 102 -6.59 18.07 33.95
CA ALA A 102 -6.09 17.29 32.82
C ALA A 102 -4.96 18.03 32.10
N SER A 103 -3.87 17.31 31.85
CA SER A 103 -2.74 17.83 31.08
C SER A 103 -3.19 18.23 29.67
N PRO A 104 -2.43 19.12 28.98
CA PRO A 104 -2.69 19.42 27.58
C PRO A 104 -2.76 18.17 26.70
N LEU A 105 -1.91 17.16 26.94
CA LEU A 105 -1.94 15.92 26.17
C LEU A 105 -3.20 15.10 26.45
N GLY A 106 -3.64 15.04 27.72
CA GLY A 106 -4.92 14.43 28.10
C GLY A 106 -6.11 15.10 27.42
N VAL A 107 -6.11 16.43 27.31
CA VAL A 107 -7.14 17.19 26.57
C VAL A 107 -7.11 16.85 25.07
N ALA A 108 -5.92 16.71 24.47
CA ALA A 108 -5.77 16.32 23.07
C ALA A 108 -6.30 14.90 22.80
N LEU A 109 -6.00 13.93 23.68
CA LEU A 109 -6.52 12.57 23.59
C LEU A 109 -8.05 12.54 23.80
N ALA A 110 -8.59 13.35 24.72
CA ALA A 110 -10.03 13.49 24.92
C ALA A 110 -10.74 14.06 23.68
N ALA A 111 -10.07 14.94 22.92
CA ALA A 111 -10.59 15.43 21.65
C ALA A 111 -10.67 14.34 20.56
N CYS A 112 -9.97 13.20 20.72
CA CYS A 112 -10.00 12.03 19.82
C CYS A 112 -10.95 10.91 20.29
N HIS A 113 -11.58 11.06 21.46
CA HIS A 113 -12.39 10.02 22.10
C HIS A 113 -13.60 9.56 21.24
N PRO A 114 -14.06 8.29 21.29
CA PRO A 114 -15.24 7.84 20.55
C PRO A 114 -16.55 8.54 20.93
N ASP A 115 -16.75 8.85 22.21
CA ASP A 115 -17.92 9.61 22.70
C ASP A 115 -17.81 11.10 22.30
N GLY A 116 -18.81 11.57 21.54
CA GLY A 116 -18.90 12.97 21.11
C GLY A 116 -19.04 13.98 22.24
N ARG A 117 -19.64 13.61 23.39
CA ARG A 117 -19.77 14.52 24.55
C ARG A 117 -18.41 14.85 25.18
N VAL A 118 -17.53 13.85 25.25
CA VAL A 118 -16.14 14.01 25.71
C VAL A 118 -15.38 14.92 24.74
N ARG A 119 -15.52 14.69 23.42
CA ARG A 119 -14.90 15.55 22.40
C ARG A 119 -15.39 16.99 22.48
N GLU A 120 -16.68 17.22 22.68
CA GLU A 120 -17.27 18.57 22.78
C GLU A 120 -16.66 19.35 23.96
N ARG A 121 -16.57 18.71 25.14
CA ARG A 121 -15.95 19.32 26.32
C ARG A 121 -14.46 19.56 26.12
N ALA A 122 -13.75 18.62 25.50
CA ALA A 122 -12.34 18.79 25.16
C ALA A 122 -12.12 19.99 24.23
N VAL A 123 -12.94 20.18 23.19
CA VAL A 123 -12.90 21.37 22.32
C VAL A 123 -13.11 22.65 23.13
N GLY A 124 -14.04 22.63 24.09
CA GLY A 124 -14.24 23.75 25.02
C GLY A 124 -13.00 24.07 25.83
N ARG A 125 -12.32 23.05 26.36
CA ARG A 125 -11.09 23.22 27.13
C ARG A 125 -9.94 23.72 26.26
N ILE A 126 -9.78 23.19 25.05
CA ILE A 126 -8.77 23.66 24.08
C ILE A 126 -8.97 25.15 23.78
N HIS A 127 -10.21 25.60 23.51
CA HIS A 127 -10.49 27.01 23.26
C HIS A 127 -10.06 27.90 24.44
N LEU A 128 -10.41 27.52 25.67
CA LEU A 128 -10.02 28.27 26.88
C LEU A 128 -8.50 28.34 27.07
N LEU A 129 -7.80 27.22 26.84
CA LEU A 129 -6.33 27.18 26.95
C LEU A 129 -5.66 28.03 25.87
N LEU A 130 -6.17 28.00 24.64
CA LEU A 130 -5.66 28.79 23.52
C LEU A 130 -5.99 30.29 23.62
N GLY A 131 -6.99 30.69 24.40
CA GLY A 131 -7.29 32.09 24.70
C GLY A 131 -6.53 32.65 25.91
N GLY A 132 -5.68 31.84 26.55
CA GLY A 132 -4.89 32.25 27.71
C GLY A 132 -3.65 33.08 27.33
N PRO A 133 -2.95 33.67 28.32
CA PRO A 133 -1.77 34.50 28.10
C PRO A 133 -0.57 33.73 27.51
N GLN A 134 -0.52 32.40 27.70
CA GLN A 134 0.49 31.51 27.13
C GLN A 134 -0.20 30.34 26.42
N PRO A 135 -0.67 30.55 25.18
CA PRO A 135 -1.49 29.55 24.50
C PRO A 135 -0.64 28.34 24.05
N PRO A 136 -1.02 27.11 24.43
CA PRO A 136 -0.33 25.89 23.99
C PRO A 136 -0.73 25.56 22.54
N LEU A 137 -0.03 26.16 21.57
CA LEU A 137 -0.35 26.07 20.14
C LEU A 137 -0.33 24.64 19.60
N ASP A 138 0.35 23.72 20.27
CA ASP A 138 0.37 22.31 19.91
C ASP A 138 -1.00 21.62 20.04
N LEU A 139 -2.00 22.27 20.67
CA LEU A 139 -3.40 21.83 20.69
C LEU A 139 -4.21 22.24 19.46
N VAL A 140 -3.71 23.19 18.66
CA VAL A 140 -4.41 23.72 17.48
C VAL A 140 -4.77 22.63 16.46
N PRO A 141 -3.92 21.63 16.16
CA PRO A 141 -4.31 20.52 15.28
C PRO A 141 -5.60 19.82 15.75
N PHE A 142 -5.74 19.55 17.04
CA PHE A 142 -6.92 18.86 17.57
C PHE A 142 -8.19 19.72 17.43
N LEU A 143 -8.08 21.04 17.62
CA LEU A 143 -9.19 21.96 17.36
C LEU A 143 -9.58 21.96 15.86
N VAL A 144 -8.60 22.13 14.96
CA VAL A 144 -8.83 22.16 13.51
C VAL A 144 -9.48 20.86 13.04
N LEU A 145 -9.03 19.72 13.58
CA LEU A 145 -9.60 18.41 13.26
C LEU A 145 -11.11 18.33 13.58
N ARG A 146 -11.53 18.92 14.71
CA ARG A 146 -12.93 18.89 15.16
C ARG A 146 -13.84 19.85 14.41
N THR A 147 -13.30 20.81 13.64
CA THR A 147 -14.13 21.65 12.73
C THR A 147 -14.82 20.86 11.61
N ALA A 148 -14.42 19.61 11.41
CA ALA A 148 -15.01 18.65 10.48
C ALA A 148 -15.62 17.43 11.19
N ASP A 149 -15.94 17.50 12.50
CA ASP A 149 -16.53 16.37 13.22
C ASP A 149 -17.91 15.98 12.65
N TRP A 150 -18.26 14.70 12.75
CA TRP A 150 -19.55 14.19 12.30
C TRP A 150 -20.67 14.62 13.26
N ALA A 151 -20.38 14.70 14.56
CA ALA A 151 -21.31 15.20 15.57
C ALA A 151 -21.47 16.73 15.45
N GLY A 152 -22.71 17.19 15.24
CA GLY A 152 -23.04 18.61 15.12
C GLY A 152 -22.51 19.49 16.26
N PRO A 153 -22.83 19.18 17.53
CA PRO A 153 -22.39 19.99 18.67
C PRO A 153 -20.87 20.19 18.77
N VAL A 154 -20.11 19.10 18.59
CA VAL A 154 -18.62 19.14 18.59
C VAL A 154 -18.12 20.06 17.48
N ARG A 155 -18.66 19.88 16.28
CA ARG A 155 -18.26 20.60 15.09
C ARG A 155 -18.55 22.08 15.20
N ASP A 156 -19.75 22.45 15.62
CA ASP A 156 -20.18 23.85 15.67
C ASP A 156 -19.40 24.61 16.76
N ARG A 157 -19.15 23.95 17.90
CA ARG A 157 -18.27 24.49 18.96
C ARG A 157 -16.83 24.70 18.47
N ALA A 158 -16.26 23.74 17.75
CA ALA A 158 -14.90 23.85 17.20
C ALA A 158 -14.79 24.94 16.13
N ARG A 159 -15.82 25.08 15.29
CA ARG A 159 -15.88 26.12 14.26
C ARG A 159 -15.95 27.52 14.86
N GLY A 160 -16.78 27.72 15.88
CA GLY A 160 -16.87 28.98 16.61
C GLY A 160 -15.53 29.34 17.28
N ALA A 161 -14.93 28.39 18.00
CA ALA A 161 -13.64 28.60 18.65
C ALA A 161 -12.52 28.93 17.65
N LEU A 162 -12.42 28.20 16.53
CA LEU A 162 -11.41 28.48 15.51
C LEU A 162 -11.59 29.88 14.88
N ALA A 163 -12.83 30.27 14.58
CA ALA A 163 -13.11 31.57 13.98
C ALA A 163 -12.73 32.73 14.92
N LEU A 164 -13.06 32.63 16.21
CA LEU A 164 -12.70 33.63 17.22
C LEU A 164 -11.17 33.72 17.39
N LEU A 165 -10.49 32.59 17.59
CA LEU A 165 -9.04 32.58 17.80
C LEU A 165 -8.27 33.14 16.58
N LEU A 166 -8.71 32.83 15.35
CA LEU A 166 -8.11 33.40 14.14
C LEU A 166 -8.38 34.89 13.99
N HIS A 167 -9.49 35.40 14.53
CA HIS A 167 -9.82 36.81 14.52
C HIS A 167 -9.03 37.60 15.57
N GLU A 168 -8.94 37.07 16.80
CA GLU A 168 -8.30 37.74 17.95
C GLU A 168 -6.77 37.67 17.89
N HIS A 169 -6.21 36.53 17.42
CA HIS A 169 -4.77 36.26 17.44
C HIS A 169 -4.25 35.72 16.10
N PRO A 170 -4.46 36.44 14.97
CA PRO A 170 -4.14 35.94 13.64
C PRO A 170 -2.66 35.59 13.44
N GLU A 171 -1.74 36.38 14.01
CA GLU A 171 -0.29 36.18 13.82
C GLU A 171 0.21 34.83 14.34
N VAL A 172 -0.38 34.35 15.43
CA VAL A 172 0.00 33.10 16.08
C VAL A 172 -0.85 31.93 15.56
N MET A 173 -2.14 32.17 15.33
CA MET A 173 -3.08 31.13 14.94
C MET A 173 -2.99 30.74 13.47
N VAL A 174 -2.64 31.65 12.56
CA VAL A 174 -2.51 31.34 11.12
C VAL A 174 -1.42 30.28 10.87
N PRO A 175 -0.17 30.43 11.38
CA PRO A 175 0.86 29.40 11.22
C PRO A 175 0.48 28.07 11.88
N ALA A 176 -0.13 28.10 13.07
CA ALA A 176 -0.48 26.89 13.81
C ALA A 176 -1.65 26.09 13.17
N THR A 177 -2.61 26.78 12.54
CA THR A 177 -3.80 26.14 11.95
C THR A 177 -3.56 25.62 10.54
N ALA A 178 -2.68 26.26 9.77
CA ALA A 178 -2.51 25.98 8.35
C ALA A 178 -2.10 24.53 8.01
N PRO A 179 -1.13 23.89 8.70
CA PRO A 179 -0.63 22.56 8.33
C PRO A 179 -1.73 21.51 8.32
N LEU A 180 -2.52 21.42 9.41
CA LEU A 180 -3.61 20.44 9.47
C LEU A 180 -4.78 20.82 8.56
N THR A 181 -5.09 22.13 8.44
CA THR A 181 -6.17 22.62 7.56
C THR A 181 -5.98 22.13 6.12
N LEU A 182 -4.75 22.16 5.60
CA LEU A 182 -4.45 21.70 4.25
C LEU A 182 -4.55 20.17 4.08
N LEU A 183 -4.55 19.40 5.16
CA LEU A 183 -4.82 17.97 5.13
C LEU A 183 -6.32 17.65 5.22
N VAL A 184 -7.04 18.31 6.13
CA VAL A 184 -8.46 18.01 6.39
C VAL A 184 -9.41 18.56 5.33
N VAL A 185 -8.98 19.54 4.52
CA VAL A 185 -9.80 20.11 3.43
C VAL A 185 -10.32 19.06 2.44
N ARG A 186 -9.66 17.89 2.35
CA ARG A 186 -10.06 16.77 1.47
C ARG A 186 -11.16 15.90 2.06
N ARG A 187 -11.48 16.05 3.35
CA ARG A 187 -12.53 15.30 4.04
C ARG A 187 -13.88 15.97 3.83
N GLU A 188 -14.94 15.18 3.92
CA GLU A 188 -16.30 15.71 4.01
C GLU A 188 -16.37 16.74 5.15
N ARG A 189 -16.95 17.92 4.89
CA ARG A 189 -17.09 19.02 5.87
C ARG A 189 -15.80 19.73 6.30
N GLY A 190 -14.64 19.42 5.72
CA GLY A 190 -13.34 20.03 6.01
C GLY A 190 -13.08 21.41 5.42
N GLY A 191 -14.02 21.96 4.63
CA GLY A 191 -13.86 23.25 3.95
C GLY A 191 -13.82 24.47 4.88
N PHE A 192 -14.45 24.40 6.06
CA PHE A 192 -14.62 25.55 6.95
C PHE A 192 -13.27 26.12 7.44
N ALA A 193 -12.37 25.30 7.96
CA ALA A 193 -11.08 25.75 8.48
C ALA A 193 -10.26 26.49 7.40
N ARG A 194 -10.30 26.00 6.15
CA ARG A 194 -9.66 26.68 5.03
C ARG A 194 -10.29 28.04 4.73
N GLN A 195 -11.62 28.13 4.76
CA GLN A 195 -12.31 29.41 4.55
C GLN A 195 -11.94 30.42 5.63
N GLN A 196 -11.89 30.01 6.91
CA GLN A 196 -11.48 30.88 8.01
C GLN A 196 -10.01 31.32 7.88
N LEU A 197 -9.12 30.39 7.52
CA LEU A 197 -7.71 30.71 7.28
C LEU A 197 -7.52 31.73 6.14
N VAL A 198 -8.23 31.56 5.02
CA VAL A 198 -8.22 32.52 3.91
C VAL A 198 -8.80 33.86 4.37
N SER A 199 -9.90 33.86 5.13
CA SER A 199 -10.52 35.06 5.66
C SER A 199 -9.56 35.85 6.55
N ALA A 200 -8.85 35.18 7.47
CA ALA A 200 -7.85 35.81 8.34
C ALA A 200 -6.70 36.42 7.53
N LEU A 201 -6.17 35.67 6.55
CA LEU A 201 -5.09 36.14 5.67
C LEU A 201 -5.50 37.35 4.83
N VAL A 202 -6.73 37.38 4.31
CA VAL A 202 -7.22 38.47 3.46
C VAL A 202 -7.59 39.71 4.27
N SER A 203 -8.11 39.53 5.48
CA SER A 203 -8.54 40.62 6.37
C SER A 203 -7.35 41.36 6.99
N SER A 204 -6.19 40.70 7.14
CA SER A 204 -4.98 41.35 7.65
C SER A 204 -4.38 42.31 6.62
N PRO A 205 -3.96 43.52 7.03
CA PRO A 205 -3.21 44.41 6.17
C PRO A 205 -1.78 43.86 5.92
N GLY A 206 -1.22 44.21 4.76
CA GLY A 206 0.18 43.92 4.43
C GLY A 206 0.49 42.45 4.10
N THR A 207 1.77 42.08 4.27
CA THR A 207 2.32 40.75 3.95
C THR A 207 2.74 39.95 5.18
N THR A 208 2.61 40.51 6.38
CA THR A 208 3.14 39.96 7.63
C THR A 208 2.69 38.52 7.89
N LEU A 209 1.40 38.22 7.70
CA LEU A 209 0.87 36.86 7.88
C LEU A 209 1.29 35.89 6.76
N PHE A 210 1.65 36.39 5.58
CA PHE A 210 2.09 35.56 4.45
C PHE A 210 3.56 35.17 4.56
N GLU A 211 4.41 36.03 5.12
CA GLU A 211 5.85 35.83 5.24
C GLU A 211 6.24 34.50 5.93
N PRO A 212 5.72 34.13 7.11
CA PRO A 212 6.07 32.85 7.75
C PRO A 212 5.58 31.65 6.93
N LEU A 213 4.42 31.76 6.27
CA LEU A 213 3.88 30.68 5.44
C LEU A 213 4.68 30.49 4.14
N LEU A 214 5.18 31.58 3.56
CA LEU A 214 6.03 31.58 2.37
C LEU A 214 7.46 31.10 2.70
N ALA A 215 7.93 31.31 3.93
CA ALA A 215 9.22 30.81 4.41
C ALA A 215 9.18 29.35 4.89
N SER A 216 7.98 28.76 5.06
CA SER A 216 7.80 27.41 5.60
C SER A 216 8.53 26.33 4.77
N PRO A 217 9.15 25.32 5.40
CA PRO A 217 9.71 24.17 4.68
C PRO A 217 8.63 23.33 3.99
N ASP A 218 7.37 23.36 4.46
CA ASP A 218 6.27 22.63 3.82
C ASP A 218 5.85 23.31 2.51
N VAL A 219 6.14 22.62 1.40
CA VAL A 219 5.78 23.02 0.03
C VAL A 219 4.28 23.29 -0.11
N ARG A 220 3.41 22.56 0.61
CA ARG A 220 1.96 22.74 0.56
C ARG A 220 1.55 24.09 1.14
N LEU A 221 2.16 24.49 2.25
CA LEU A 221 1.94 25.78 2.89
C LEU A 221 2.42 26.92 2.01
N ARG A 222 3.65 26.83 1.47
CA ARG A 222 4.17 27.85 0.54
C ARG A 222 3.27 28.03 -0.68
N ARG A 223 2.85 26.94 -1.31
CA ARG A 223 1.93 26.99 -2.47
C ARG A 223 0.57 27.59 -2.11
N PHE A 224 0.03 27.27 -0.92
CA PHE A 224 -1.24 27.83 -0.45
C PHE A 224 -1.14 29.33 -0.19
N ALA A 225 -0.11 29.76 0.55
CA ALA A 225 0.15 31.16 0.86
C ALA A 225 0.36 31.98 -0.41
N LEU A 226 1.20 31.49 -1.33
CA LEU A 226 1.47 32.17 -2.59
C LEU A 226 0.20 32.35 -3.43
N ARG A 227 -0.60 31.30 -3.63
CA ARG A 227 -1.86 31.43 -4.38
C ARG A 227 -2.83 32.41 -3.74
N THR A 228 -2.96 32.37 -2.42
CA THR A 228 -3.85 33.26 -1.68
C THR A 228 -3.37 34.71 -1.77
N ALA A 229 -2.07 34.95 -1.63
CA ALA A 229 -1.48 36.28 -1.74
C ALA A 229 -1.60 36.85 -3.16
N LEU A 230 -1.41 36.02 -4.20
CA LEU A 230 -1.56 36.40 -5.60
C LEU A 230 -3.00 36.73 -5.97
N ALA A 231 -3.97 35.93 -5.53
CA ALA A 231 -5.39 36.16 -5.77
C ALA A 231 -5.86 37.51 -5.21
N ASN A 232 -5.21 37.98 -4.14
CA ASN A 232 -5.54 39.23 -3.45
C ASN A 232 -4.51 40.35 -3.70
N ARG A 233 -3.61 40.19 -4.69
CA ARG A 233 -2.56 41.16 -5.07
C ARG A 233 -1.75 41.71 -3.88
N ARG A 234 -1.38 40.85 -2.92
CA ARG A 234 -0.70 41.24 -1.68
C ARG A 234 0.82 41.32 -1.78
N LEU A 235 1.45 40.66 -2.77
CA LEU A 235 2.91 40.57 -2.85
C LEU A 235 3.50 41.63 -3.78
N PRO A 236 4.53 42.39 -3.35
CA PRO A 236 5.22 43.33 -4.22
C PRO A 236 6.12 42.60 -5.22
N LEU A 237 6.38 43.23 -6.37
CA LEU A 237 7.19 42.67 -7.45
C LEU A 237 8.56 42.14 -6.97
N ARG A 238 9.23 42.86 -6.06
CA ARG A 238 10.51 42.42 -5.48
C ARG A 238 10.44 41.04 -4.82
N THR A 239 9.34 40.76 -4.12
CA THR A 239 9.12 39.48 -3.43
C THR A 239 8.81 38.39 -4.44
N LEU A 240 8.01 38.69 -5.47
CA LEU A 240 7.73 37.75 -6.56
C LEU A 240 9.01 37.33 -7.29
N VAL A 241 9.86 38.29 -7.66
CA VAL A 241 11.15 38.01 -8.32
C VAL A 241 12.08 37.19 -7.42
N ALA A 242 12.10 37.46 -6.11
CA ALA A 242 12.88 36.66 -5.15
C ALA A 242 12.41 35.20 -5.11
N ILE A 243 11.09 34.96 -5.04
CA ILE A 243 10.50 33.61 -5.06
C ILE A 243 10.83 32.89 -6.39
N THR A 244 10.67 33.59 -7.52
CA THR A 244 11.00 33.06 -8.85
C THR A 244 12.45 32.56 -8.96
N ARG A 245 13.40 33.21 -8.28
CA ARG A 245 14.82 32.86 -8.32
C ARG A 245 15.25 31.80 -7.31
N ARG A 246 14.62 31.77 -6.12
CA ARG A 246 15.17 31.04 -4.96
C ARG A 246 14.31 29.88 -4.48
N ASP A 247 13.01 29.85 -4.76
CA ASP A 247 12.16 28.77 -4.23
C ASP A 247 12.55 27.42 -4.87
N GLY A 248 12.74 26.39 -4.04
CA GLY A 248 13.04 25.04 -4.51
C GLY A 248 11.87 24.38 -5.25
N ASP A 249 10.64 24.83 -5.02
CA ASP A 249 9.44 24.27 -5.63
C ASP A 249 9.12 24.89 -7.00
N ARG A 250 9.04 24.03 -8.03
CA ARG A 250 8.72 24.42 -9.41
C ARG A 250 7.40 25.18 -9.54
N GLN A 251 6.38 24.79 -8.79
CA GLN A 251 5.07 25.42 -8.89
C GLN A 251 5.07 26.82 -8.24
N CYS A 252 5.74 26.99 -7.11
CA CYS A 252 5.95 28.31 -6.51
C CYS A 252 6.67 29.26 -7.47
N ARG A 253 7.78 28.82 -8.07
CA ARG A 253 8.52 29.63 -9.07
C ARG A 253 7.65 30.03 -10.25
N GLY A 254 6.89 29.10 -10.83
CA GLY A 254 6.00 29.37 -11.96
C GLY A 254 4.91 30.39 -11.62
N LEU A 255 4.21 30.22 -10.51
CA LEU A 255 3.17 31.16 -10.06
C LEU A 255 3.73 32.57 -9.80
N ALA A 256 4.88 32.65 -9.14
CA ALA A 256 5.54 33.92 -8.89
C ALA A 256 6.04 34.58 -10.19
N ALA A 257 6.57 33.80 -11.13
CA ALA A 257 7.03 34.28 -12.43
C ALA A 257 5.87 34.85 -13.26
N GLU A 258 4.73 34.16 -13.31
CA GLU A 258 3.52 34.64 -13.98
C GLU A 258 3.06 36.00 -13.46
N ALA A 259 3.03 36.16 -12.14
CA ALA A 259 2.67 37.43 -11.52
C ALA A 259 3.73 38.51 -11.76
N ALA A 260 5.01 38.21 -11.56
CA ALA A 260 6.11 39.15 -11.77
C ALA A 260 6.20 39.63 -13.22
N VAL A 261 6.05 38.73 -14.19
CA VAL A 261 6.06 39.06 -15.62
C VAL A 261 4.83 39.89 -16.00
N ARG A 262 3.65 39.58 -15.44
CA ARG A 262 2.46 40.40 -15.68
C ARG A 262 2.68 41.84 -15.23
N ASP A 263 3.20 42.02 -14.03
CA ASP A 263 3.50 43.35 -13.48
C ASP A 263 4.59 44.03 -14.30
N ALA A 264 5.68 43.32 -14.63
CA ALA A 264 6.77 43.86 -15.45
C ALA A 264 6.31 44.30 -16.84
N VAL A 265 5.39 43.57 -17.49
CA VAL A 265 4.79 43.97 -18.78
C VAL A 265 3.96 45.24 -18.62
N TRP A 266 3.16 45.33 -17.55
CA TRP A 266 2.32 46.50 -17.27
C TRP A 266 3.14 47.75 -16.94
N THR A 267 4.25 47.59 -16.21
CA THR A 267 5.15 48.69 -15.82
C THR A 267 6.35 48.86 -16.76
N GLU A 268 6.31 48.22 -17.94
CA GLU A 268 7.34 48.33 -18.98
C GLU A 268 8.78 47.96 -18.58
N GLN A 269 8.97 47.09 -17.58
CA GLN A 269 10.28 46.64 -17.10
C GLN A 269 10.88 45.55 -17.99
N THR A 270 11.27 45.93 -19.21
CA THR A 270 11.77 45.00 -20.23
C THR A 270 13.05 44.27 -19.82
N ASP A 271 13.97 44.95 -19.12
CA ASP A 271 15.23 44.31 -18.67
C ASP A 271 14.99 43.20 -17.65
N LEU A 272 13.97 43.34 -16.81
CA LEU A 272 13.54 42.26 -15.91
C LEU A 272 13.00 41.07 -16.72
N LEU A 273 12.24 41.31 -17.79
CA LEU A 273 11.75 40.24 -18.67
C LEU A 273 12.92 39.50 -19.34
N ARG A 274 13.92 40.22 -19.86
CA ARG A 274 15.14 39.62 -20.43
C ARG A 274 15.90 38.79 -19.39
N GLN A 275 16.05 39.32 -18.18
CA GLN A 275 16.70 38.60 -17.09
C GLN A 275 15.94 37.32 -16.69
N LEU A 276 14.61 37.34 -16.67
CA LEU A 276 13.82 36.15 -16.37
C LEU A 276 13.82 35.14 -17.53
N ALA A 277 13.95 35.61 -18.78
CA ALA A 277 14.04 34.77 -19.96
C ALA A 277 15.32 33.93 -20.03
N THR A 278 16.39 34.32 -19.32
CA THR A 278 17.64 33.53 -19.22
C THR A 278 17.65 32.54 -18.05
N SER A 279 16.54 32.41 -17.32
CA SER A 279 16.47 31.49 -16.17
C SER A 279 16.79 30.04 -16.54
N VAL A 280 17.50 29.33 -15.65
CA VAL A 280 17.69 27.87 -15.81
C VAL A 280 16.36 27.09 -15.72
N HIS A 281 15.36 27.69 -15.06
CA HIS A 281 14.05 27.10 -14.83
C HIS A 281 13.10 27.40 -16.00
N HIS A 282 12.73 26.37 -16.74
CA HIS A 282 11.95 26.52 -17.96
C HIS A 282 10.56 27.14 -17.72
N GLU A 283 9.93 26.87 -16.57
CA GLU A 283 8.65 27.48 -16.19
C GLU A 283 8.74 29.00 -16.04
N VAL A 284 9.92 29.53 -15.69
CA VAL A 284 10.17 30.97 -15.61
C VAL A 284 10.47 31.54 -16.98
N ARG A 285 11.36 30.87 -17.75
CA ARG A 285 11.73 31.30 -19.10
C ARG A 285 10.50 31.44 -20.01
N VAL A 286 9.63 30.42 -20.05
CA VAL A 286 8.45 30.42 -20.92
C VAL A 286 7.60 31.67 -20.69
N VAL A 287 7.29 31.96 -19.42
CA VAL A 287 6.45 33.11 -19.06
C VAL A 287 7.15 34.42 -19.43
N ALA A 288 8.45 34.54 -19.16
CA ALA A 288 9.23 35.73 -19.48
C ALA A 288 9.30 35.99 -21.00
N LEU A 289 9.51 34.95 -21.82
CA LEU A 289 9.48 35.05 -23.28
C LEU A 289 8.09 35.46 -23.79
N VAL A 290 7.00 34.96 -23.20
CA VAL A 290 5.65 35.45 -23.48
C VAL A 290 5.51 36.93 -23.10
N GLY A 291 6.12 37.36 -22.00
CA GLY A 291 6.21 38.77 -21.62
C GLY A 291 6.91 39.63 -22.68
N LEU A 292 8.06 39.17 -23.19
CA LEU A 292 8.78 39.85 -24.28
C LEU A 292 7.95 39.94 -25.56
N LEU A 293 7.21 38.88 -25.92
CA LEU A 293 6.27 38.91 -27.04
C LEU A 293 5.16 39.94 -26.87
N ARG A 294 4.63 40.09 -25.66
CA ARG A 294 3.62 41.13 -25.35
C ARG A 294 4.18 42.55 -25.46
N ARG A 295 5.49 42.72 -25.31
CA ARG A 295 6.21 43.98 -25.55
C ARG A 295 6.66 44.18 -27.00
N GLY A 296 6.27 43.30 -27.92
CA GLY A 296 6.62 43.39 -29.34
C GLY A 296 8.04 42.93 -29.68
N LEU A 297 8.76 42.31 -28.74
CA LEU A 297 10.17 41.93 -28.90
C LEU A 297 10.34 40.51 -29.46
N ALA A 298 9.59 40.18 -30.52
CA ALA A 298 9.58 38.83 -31.11
C ALA A 298 10.96 38.41 -31.68
N ALA A 299 11.75 39.36 -32.18
CA ALA A 299 13.10 39.09 -32.66
C ALA A 299 14.02 38.55 -31.54
N GLU A 300 13.87 39.03 -30.30
CA GLU A 300 14.67 38.55 -29.16
C GLU A 300 14.27 37.14 -28.70
N VAL A 301 13.03 36.71 -29.00
CA VAL A 301 12.49 35.41 -28.57
C VAL A 301 12.82 34.29 -29.57
N THR A 302 12.93 34.62 -30.86
CA THR A 302 13.18 33.67 -31.96
C THR A 302 14.41 32.77 -31.77
N PRO A 303 15.56 33.24 -31.23
CA PRO A 303 16.72 32.38 -30.96
C PRO A 303 16.44 31.20 -30.00
N SER A 304 15.32 31.23 -29.27
CA SER A 304 14.91 30.14 -28.37
C SER A 304 14.30 28.92 -29.09
N LEU A 305 14.30 28.87 -30.43
CA LEU A 305 13.83 27.72 -31.23
C LEU A 305 14.56 26.41 -30.88
N GLY A 306 15.83 26.49 -30.46
CA GLY A 306 16.64 25.34 -30.04
C GLY A 306 16.50 24.93 -28.57
N ASP A 307 15.62 25.57 -27.78
CA ASP A 307 15.48 25.27 -26.35
C ASP A 307 15.04 23.81 -26.13
N THR A 308 15.44 23.22 -25.00
CA THR A 308 15.09 21.85 -24.63
C THR A 308 13.61 21.69 -24.23
N SER A 309 12.97 22.74 -23.76
CA SER A 309 11.57 22.78 -23.34
C SER A 309 10.61 22.92 -24.53
N PRO A 310 9.63 22.02 -24.69
CA PRO A 310 8.65 22.10 -25.79
C PRO A 310 7.82 23.39 -25.74
N LEU A 311 7.48 23.88 -24.54
CA LEU A 311 6.73 25.13 -24.40
C LEU A 311 7.55 26.35 -24.81
N VAL A 312 8.87 26.36 -24.52
CA VAL A 312 9.74 27.46 -24.97
C VAL A 312 9.83 27.46 -26.49
N ARG A 313 10.04 26.29 -27.12
CA ARG A 313 10.05 26.16 -28.58
C ARG A 313 8.73 26.59 -29.20
N SER A 314 7.59 26.27 -28.59
CA SER A 314 6.28 26.73 -29.06
C SER A 314 6.18 28.26 -29.06
N VAL A 315 6.67 28.92 -28.01
CA VAL A 315 6.69 30.39 -27.91
C VAL A 315 7.67 30.98 -28.92
N ALA A 316 8.84 30.37 -29.11
CA ALA A 316 9.82 30.78 -30.10
C ALA A 316 9.32 30.61 -31.55
N ARG A 317 8.55 29.56 -31.84
CA ARG A 317 7.86 29.38 -33.13
C ARG A 317 6.80 30.45 -33.36
N ASP A 318 6.07 30.85 -32.32
CA ASP A 318 5.15 31.99 -32.43
C ASP A 318 5.90 33.29 -32.73
N ALA A 319 7.04 33.50 -32.07
CA ALA A 319 7.92 34.63 -32.33
C ALA A 319 8.44 34.65 -33.77
N ALA A 320 8.94 33.50 -34.25
CA ALA A 320 9.43 33.31 -35.62
C ALA A 320 8.35 33.64 -36.66
N ARG A 321 7.10 33.20 -36.44
CA ARG A 321 5.97 33.57 -37.31
C ARG A 321 5.73 35.07 -37.36
N ARG A 322 5.81 35.77 -36.23
CA ARG A 322 5.64 37.24 -36.16
C ARG A 322 6.75 38.01 -36.86
N THR A 323 7.95 37.44 -36.94
CA THR A 323 9.11 38.04 -37.64
C THR A 323 9.28 37.55 -39.08
N GLY A 324 8.38 36.69 -39.58
CA GLY A 324 8.48 36.10 -40.93
C GLY A 324 9.59 35.06 -41.09
N THR A 325 10.13 34.51 -40.01
CA THR A 325 11.16 33.47 -40.02
C THR A 325 10.52 32.09 -40.26
N ASP A 326 10.99 31.36 -41.29
CA ASP A 326 10.61 29.96 -41.51
C ASP A 326 11.28 29.04 -40.47
N ALA A 327 10.52 28.70 -39.44
CA ALA A 327 11.00 27.83 -38.37
C ALA A 327 11.33 26.41 -38.86
N LEU A 328 10.59 25.85 -39.83
CA LEU A 328 10.85 24.50 -40.33
C LEU A 328 12.14 24.46 -41.14
N GLY A 329 12.31 25.40 -42.08
CA GLY A 329 13.57 25.57 -42.81
C GLY A 329 14.76 25.78 -41.88
N TRP A 330 14.57 26.57 -40.81
CA TRP A 330 15.58 26.75 -39.77
C TRP A 330 15.95 25.44 -39.05
N TYR A 331 14.97 24.63 -38.63
CA TYR A 331 15.23 23.34 -37.99
C TYR A 331 15.94 22.36 -38.94
N ARG A 332 15.53 22.30 -40.21
CA ARG A 332 16.18 21.46 -41.24
C ARG A 332 17.65 21.79 -41.41
N ALA A 333 17.99 23.09 -41.45
CA ALA A 333 19.39 23.51 -41.54
C ALA A 333 20.15 23.23 -40.24
N ALA A 334 19.56 23.52 -39.08
CA ALA A 334 20.24 23.44 -37.80
C ALA A 334 20.48 22.00 -37.31
N VAL A 335 19.65 21.01 -37.70
CA VAL A 335 19.75 19.64 -37.20
C VAL A 335 21.05 18.91 -37.63
N HIS A 336 21.77 19.45 -38.63
CA HIS A 336 23.10 18.97 -39.01
C HIS A 336 24.15 19.13 -37.90
N GLU A 337 23.96 20.08 -36.99
CA GLU A 337 24.69 20.19 -35.73
C GLU A 337 23.75 19.78 -34.58
N PRO A 338 23.58 18.46 -34.35
CA PRO A 338 22.42 17.96 -33.62
C PRO A 338 22.47 18.35 -32.14
N ALA A 339 21.39 18.99 -31.69
CA ALA A 339 21.07 19.17 -30.28
C ALA A 339 19.68 18.60 -29.98
N PRO A 340 19.40 18.12 -28.76
CA PRO A 340 18.10 17.51 -28.43
C PRO A 340 16.90 18.44 -28.70
N GLY A 341 17.05 19.74 -28.46
CA GLY A 341 16.01 20.74 -28.72
C GLY A 341 15.75 20.95 -30.22
N LEU A 342 16.78 20.89 -31.06
CA LEU A 342 16.67 21.01 -32.52
C LEU A 342 15.96 19.80 -33.12
N ILE A 343 16.35 18.59 -32.69
CA ILE A 343 15.70 17.34 -33.12
C ILE A 343 14.23 17.33 -32.73
N ALA A 344 13.93 17.72 -31.49
CA ALA A 344 12.54 17.79 -31.02
C ALA A 344 11.75 18.88 -31.74
N GLY A 345 12.36 20.04 -32.03
CA GLY A 345 11.75 21.10 -32.82
C GLY A 345 11.41 20.65 -34.25
N LEU A 346 12.35 19.99 -34.94
CA LEU A 346 12.10 19.42 -36.26
C LEU A 346 10.95 18.41 -36.22
N ALA A 347 10.93 17.51 -35.23
CA ALA A 347 9.86 16.52 -35.08
C ALA A 347 8.48 17.13 -34.75
N GLU A 348 8.44 18.32 -34.12
CA GLU A 348 7.20 19.04 -33.80
C GLU A 348 6.61 19.83 -34.97
N THR A 349 7.41 20.15 -36.00
CA THR A 349 6.99 20.98 -37.15
C THR A 349 7.10 20.28 -38.49
N GLY A 350 7.94 19.26 -38.57
CA GLY A 350 8.26 18.54 -39.78
C GLY A 350 7.20 17.52 -40.17
N ARG A 351 7.49 16.82 -41.25
CA ARG A 351 6.67 15.75 -41.83
C ARG A 351 7.45 14.44 -41.86
N LYS A 352 6.81 13.38 -42.33
CA LYS A 352 7.41 12.05 -42.42
C LYS A 352 8.70 12.04 -43.24
N GLU A 353 8.80 12.88 -44.27
CA GLU A 353 10.00 13.00 -45.11
C GLU A 353 11.22 13.55 -44.35
N ASP A 354 11.00 14.31 -43.28
CA ASP A 354 12.08 14.84 -42.44
C ASP A 354 12.72 13.74 -41.55
N ALA A 355 12.15 12.53 -41.52
CA ALA A 355 12.72 11.39 -40.81
C ALA A 355 14.10 10.98 -41.34
N ASP A 356 14.38 11.23 -42.62
CA ASP A 356 15.69 10.94 -43.24
C ASP A 356 16.82 11.75 -42.61
N LEU A 357 16.51 12.93 -42.06
CA LEU A 357 17.47 13.75 -41.31
C LEU A 357 17.72 13.21 -39.90
N LEU A 358 16.75 12.52 -39.31
CA LEU A 358 16.82 11.99 -37.94
C LEU A 358 17.36 10.56 -37.87
N ALA A 359 17.11 9.74 -38.87
CA ALA A 359 17.49 8.33 -38.87
C ALA A 359 19.00 8.11 -38.69
N PRO A 360 19.92 8.86 -39.35
CA PRO A 360 21.37 8.77 -39.10
C PRO A 360 21.76 9.02 -37.64
N LEU A 361 21.03 9.87 -36.92
CA LEU A 361 21.33 10.26 -35.53
C LEU A 361 21.12 9.13 -34.51
N LEU A 362 20.47 8.02 -34.91
CA LEU A 362 20.40 6.81 -34.10
C LEU A 362 21.78 6.19 -33.82
N GLY A 363 22.77 6.44 -34.68
CA GLY A 363 24.16 6.00 -34.51
C GLY A 363 25.08 7.04 -33.84
N HIS A 364 24.56 8.18 -33.39
CA HIS A 364 25.37 9.27 -32.87
C HIS A 364 26.07 8.89 -31.55
N GLN A 365 27.30 9.37 -31.32
CA GLN A 365 28.08 9.00 -30.13
C GLN A 365 27.43 9.43 -28.80
N GLN A 366 26.75 10.59 -28.81
CA GLN A 366 26.08 11.11 -27.62
C GLN A 366 24.70 10.48 -27.39
N ALA A 367 24.50 9.83 -26.24
CA ALA A 367 23.23 9.21 -25.87
C ALA A 367 22.00 10.15 -25.87
N PRO A 368 22.10 11.44 -25.45
CA PRO A 368 20.97 12.37 -25.54
C PRO A 368 20.45 12.57 -26.97
N ILE A 369 21.34 12.53 -27.97
CA ILE A 369 21.02 12.68 -29.39
C ILE A 369 20.31 11.42 -29.91
N ARG A 370 20.84 10.23 -29.65
CA ARG A 370 20.17 8.96 -30.01
C ARG A 370 18.75 8.88 -29.43
N ALA A 371 18.59 9.24 -28.16
CA ALA A 371 17.29 9.26 -27.52
C ALA A 371 16.36 10.36 -28.08
N ALA A 372 16.89 11.51 -28.51
CA ALA A 372 16.09 12.53 -29.17
C ALA A 372 15.64 12.08 -30.57
N ALA A 373 16.52 11.41 -31.32
CA ALA A 373 16.22 10.85 -32.64
C ALA A 373 15.11 9.79 -32.55
N LEU A 374 15.18 8.85 -31.60
CA LEU A 374 14.10 7.88 -31.35
C LEU A 374 12.75 8.57 -31.07
N ARG A 375 12.74 9.59 -30.21
CA ARG A 375 11.52 10.39 -29.95
C ARG A 375 11.01 11.08 -31.20
N GLY A 376 11.91 11.68 -31.97
CA GLY A 376 11.57 12.41 -33.18
C GLY A 376 10.98 11.52 -34.26
N LEU A 377 11.62 10.37 -34.54
CA LEU A 377 11.11 9.37 -35.47
C LEU A 377 9.75 8.81 -35.04
N ARG A 378 9.55 8.57 -33.74
CA ARG A 378 8.21 8.20 -33.21
C ARG A 378 7.18 9.30 -33.46
N ALA A 379 7.53 10.56 -33.20
CA ALA A 379 6.61 11.68 -33.35
C ALA A 379 6.23 11.94 -34.83
N LEU A 380 7.14 11.62 -35.76
CA LEU A 380 6.92 11.71 -37.21
C LEU A 380 6.25 10.45 -37.81
N ASP A 381 5.89 9.45 -36.98
CA ASP A 381 5.35 8.16 -37.44
C ASP A 381 6.23 7.48 -38.51
N ALA A 382 7.54 7.51 -38.26
CA ALA A 382 8.60 7.07 -39.18
C ALA A 382 9.63 6.20 -38.45
N VAL A 383 9.17 5.29 -37.59
CA VAL A 383 10.04 4.40 -36.81
C VAL A 383 10.65 3.34 -37.73
N ALA A 384 11.97 3.39 -37.90
CA ALA A 384 12.73 2.32 -38.54
C ALA A 384 13.02 1.21 -37.51
N VAL A 385 12.17 0.18 -37.45
CA VAL A 385 12.19 -0.88 -36.43
C VAL A 385 13.56 -1.57 -36.38
N GLU A 386 14.12 -1.91 -37.53
CA GLU A 386 15.40 -2.61 -37.69
C GLU A 386 16.57 -1.82 -37.09
N ARG A 387 16.51 -0.48 -37.15
CA ARG A 387 17.53 0.42 -36.58
C ARG A 387 17.29 0.71 -35.12
N ALA A 388 16.05 0.61 -34.64
CA ALA A 388 15.68 0.88 -33.25
C ALA A 388 15.89 -0.34 -32.34
N VAL A 389 15.70 -1.57 -32.84
CA VAL A 389 15.88 -2.82 -32.07
C VAL A 389 17.28 -2.93 -31.42
N PRO A 390 18.41 -2.67 -32.12
CA PRO A 390 19.74 -2.70 -31.50
C PRO A 390 19.89 -1.75 -30.30
N LEU A 391 19.14 -0.63 -30.28
CA LEU A 391 19.18 0.36 -29.20
C LEU A 391 18.50 -0.13 -27.90
N LEU A 392 17.79 -1.27 -27.92
CA LEU A 392 17.31 -1.95 -26.70
C LEU A 392 18.46 -2.48 -25.83
N ARG A 393 19.67 -2.61 -26.41
CA ARG A 393 20.91 -3.00 -25.74
C ARG A 393 21.92 -1.84 -25.62
N ASP A 394 21.50 -0.59 -25.84
CA ASP A 394 22.36 0.59 -25.76
C ASP A 394 23.04 0.75 -24.38
N PRO A 395 24.29 1.25 -24.30
CA PRO A 395 24.96 1.49 -23.01
C PRO A 395 24.18 2.45 -22.08
N SER A 396 23.40 3.37 -22.65
CA SER A 396 22.61 4.35 -21.90
C SER A 396 21.21 3.83 -21.59
N THR A 397 20.89 3.74 -20.30
CA THR A 397 19.52 3.39 -19.85
C THR A 397 18.45 4.36 -20.36
N LYS A 398 18.80 5.61 -20.66
CA LYS A 398 17.90 6.60 -21.27
C LYS A 398 17.52 6.21 -22.70
N VAL A 399 18.49 5.73 -23.47
CA VAL A 399 18.26 5.27 -24.85
C VAL A 399 17.44 3.99 -24.85
N ILE A 400 17.77 3.01 -24.01
CA ILE A 400 16.97 1.77 -23.86
C ILE A 400 15.50 2.11 -23.57
N ARG A 401 15.23 3.00 -22.60
CA ARG A 401 13.87 3.40 -22.23
C ARG A 401 13.13 4.06 -23.39
N GLU A 402 13.82 4.86 -24.19
CA GLU A 402 13.23 5.51 -25.34
C GLU A 402 12.98 4.54 -26.49
N ALA A 403 13.91 3.63 -26.76
CA ALA A 403 13.77 2.58 -27.77
C ALA A 403 12.57 1.68 -27.42
N THR A 404 12.47 1.27 -26.15
CA THR A 404 11.33 0.50 -25.61
C THR A 404 10.00 1.25 -25.81
N THR A 405 9.97 2.57 -25.60
CA THR A 405 8.74 3.35 -25.77
C THR A 405 8.41 3.57 -27.24
N THR A 406 9.44 3.63 -28.09
CA THR A 406 9.33 3.78 -29.55
C THR A 406 8.76 2.52 -30.20
N LEU A 407 9.27 1.36 -29.81
CA LEU A 407 8.89 0.07 -30.38
C LEU A 407 7.56 -0.50 -29.85
N ARG A 408 6.99 0.07 -28.79
CA ARG A 408 5.70 -0.41 -28.24
C ARG A 408 4.53 -0.26 -29.22
N SER A 409 4.63 0.67 -30.17
CA SER A 409 3.59 0.85 -31.20
C SER A 409 3.80 -0.07 -32.43
N CYS A 410 4.89 -0.85 -32.45
CA CYS A 410 5.31 -1.68 -33.59
C CYS A 410 5.67 -3.10 -33.11
N LEU A 411 4.92 -3.63 -32.13
CA LEU A 411 5.20 -4.95 -31.52
C LEU A 411 5.08 -6.08 -32.55
N ASP A 412 4.13 -5.95 -33.46
CA ASP A 412 3.88 -6.84 -34.60
C ASP A 412 5.05 -6.92 -35.59
N GLN A 413 5.90 -5.89 -35.63
CA GLN A 413 7.07 -5.79 -36.51
C GLN A 413 8.37 -6.19 -35.82
N LEU A 414 8.33 -6.56 -34.54
CA LEU A 414 9.54 -6.99 -33.83
C LEU A 414 10.04 -8.34 -34.34
N PRO A 415 11.37 -8.53 -34.50
CA PRO A 415 11.91 -9.83 -34.81
C PRO A 415 11.50 -10.88 -33.77
N PRO A 416 11.09 -12.09 -34.18
CA PRO A 416 10.76 -13.17 -33.24
C PRO A 416 11.90 -13.45 -32.25
N GLY A 417 11.57 -13.72 -30.99
CA GLY A 417 12.56 -14.00 -29.94
C GLY A 417 13.25 -12.76 -29.34
N THR A 418 12.91 -11.54 -29.80
CA THR A 418 13.52 -10.30 -29.28
C THR A 418 13.27 -10.14 -27.78
N THR A 419 12.03 -10.33 -27.33
CA THR A 419 11.63 -10.19 -25.92
C THR A 419 12.33 -11.19 -25.01
N GLU A 420 12.44 -12.44 -25.45
CA GLU A 420 13.08 -13.56 -24.76
C GLU A 420 14.58 -13.31 -24.62
N SER A 421 15.23 -12.86 -25.70
CA SER A 421 16.64 -12.47 -25.68
C SER A 421 16.91 -11.34 -24.68
N LEU A 422 16.02 -10.35 -24.60
CA LEU A 422 16.16 -9.22 -23.68
C LEU A 422 15.94 -9.65 -22.22
N LEU A 423 14.95 -10.51 -21.96
CA LEU A 423 14.67 -11.06 -20.64
C LEU A 423 15.80 -11.98 -20.14
N ALA A 424 16.50 -12.66 -21.05
CA ALA A 424 17.64 -13.53 -20.72
C ALA A 424 18.94 -12.77 -20.39
N ASP A 425 18.98 -11.43 -20.53
CA ASP A 425 20.18 -10.64 -20.24
C ASP A 425 20.52 -10.67 -18.74
N ARG A 426 21.59 -11.39 -18.38
CA ARG A 426 21.96 -11.64 -16.98
C ARG A 426 22.49 -10.38 -16.28
N ASP A 427 23.19 -9.52 -17.02
CA ASP A 427 23.98 -8.45 -16.42
C ASP A 427 23.18 -7.14 -16.28
N ARG A 428 22.25 -6.87 -17.21
CA ARG A 428 21.63 -5.54 -17.32
C ARG A 428 20.13 -5.57 -17.08
N ALA A 429 19.74 -5.23 -15.85
CA ALA A 429 18.34 -5.05 -15.46
C ALA A 429 17.55 -4.07 -16.35
N ALA A 430 18.19 -3.04 -16.93
CA ALA A 430 17.52 -2.13 -17.85
C ALA A 430 17.06 -2.81 -19.15
N VAL A 431 17.82 -3.79 -19.65
CA VAL A 431 17.52 -4.58 -20.85
C VAL A 431 16.36 -5.55 -20.55
N ARG A 432 16.41 -6.26 -19.42
CA ARG A 432 15.30 -7.13 -18.99
C ARG A 432 13.99 -6.37 -18.81
N ARG A 433 14.04 -5.19 -18.19
CA ARG A 433 12.87 -4.29 -18.07
C ARG A 433 12.33 -3.83 -19.43
N ALA A 434 13.18 -3.70 -20.45
CA ALA A 434 12.75 -3.40 -21.81
C ALA A 434 12.03 -4.61 -22.43
N GLY A 435 12.62 -5.80 -22.32
CA GLY A 435 12.01 -7.06 -22.76
C GLY A 435 10.62 -7.27 -22.13
N TYR A 436 10.51 -7.10 -20.82
CA TYR A 436 9.22 -7.20 -20.12
C TYR A 436 8.17 -6.20 -20.61
N ARG A 437 8.58 -4.98 -20.97
CA ARG A 437 7.65 -3.93 -21.46
C ARG A 437 7.22 -4.10 -22.91
N LEU A 438 7.95 -4.91 -23.67
CA LEU A 438 7.64 -5.27 -25.05
C LEU A 438 7.00 -6.65 -25.14
N LEU A 439 6.77 -7.32 -24.01
CA LEU A 439 6.09 -8.61 -23.98
C LEU A 439 4.65 -8.44 -24.44
N ASP A 440 4.33 -9.07 -25.57
CA ASP A 440 2.98 -9.15 -26.11
C ASP A 440 2.55 -10.62 -26.11
N GLU A 441 1.99 -11.05 -24.98
CA GLU A 441 1.51 -12.42 -24.81
C GLU A 441 -0.03 -12.38 -24.69
N PRO A 442 -0.76 -12.72 -25.78
CA PRO A 442 -2.22 -12.70 -25.77
C PRO A 442 -2.79 -13.82 -24.92
N ASP A 443 -2.10 -14.96 -24.83
CA ASP A 443 -2.55 -16.12 -24.05
C ASP A 443 -2.39 -15.89 -22.54
N ALA A 444 -3.50 -15.97 -21.80
CA ALA A 444 -3.51 -15.64 -20.39
C ALA A 444 -2.69 -16.62 -19.53
N LEU A 445 -2.63 -17.90 -19.92
CA LEU A 445 -1.88 -18.92 -19.19
C LEU A 445 -0.37 -18.70 -19.35
N ARG A 446 0.11 -18.52 -20.58
CA ARG A 446 1.51 -18.17 -20.90
C ARG A 446 1.90 -16.85 -20.25
N ARG A 447 1.01 -15.86 -20.25
CA ARG A 447 1.26 -14.56 -19.60
C ARG A 447 1.36 -14.70 -18.09
N LEU A 448 0.52 -15.51 -17.45
CA LEU A 448 0.60 -15.80 -16.02
C LEU A 448 1.93 -16.50 -15.68
N ARG A 449 2.26 -17.57 -16.40
CA ARG A 449 3.53 -18.31 -16.26
C ARG A 449 4.73 -17.38 -16.39
N THR A 450 4.73 -16.51 -17.38
CA THR A 450 5.81 -15.54 -17.62
C THR A 450 5.92 -14.53 -16.49
N ASN A 451 4.81 -13.96 -16.04
CA ASN A 451 4.82 -13.01 -14.92
C ASN A 451 5.29 -13.65 -13.61
N LEU A 452 4.90 -14.89 -13.32
CA LEU A 452 5.37 -15.60 -12.13
C LEU A 452 6.88 -15.91 -12.21
N ARG A 453 7.40 -16.29 -13.38
CA ARG A 453 8.85 -16.44 -13.61
C ARG A 453 9.62 -15.13 -13.41
N ILE A 454 9.10 -14.01 -13.92
CA ILE A 454 9.76 -12.71 -13.78
C ILE A 454 9.60 -12.15 -12.36
N ALA A 455 8.60 -12.58 -11.60
CA ALA A 455 8.43 -12.21 -10.20
C ALA A 455 9.59 -12.68 -9.30
N THR A 456 10.45 -13.58 -9.77
CA THR A 456 11.68 -14.03 -9.10
C THR A 456 12.95 -13.39 -9.68
N ASP A 457 12.82 -12.35 -10.53
CA ASP A 457 13.98 -11.65 -11.11
C ASP A 457 14.84 -10.99 -10.01
N PRO A 458 16.18 -11.02 -10.12
CA PRO A 458 17.06 -10.36 -9.15
C PRO A 458 16.89 -8.83 -9.11
N ASP A 459 16.30 -8.20 -10.13
CA ASP A 459 15.92 -6.79 -10.09
C ASP A 459 14.61 -6.60 -9.30
N PRO A 460 14.65 -6.02 -8.08
CA PRO A 460 13.47 -5.96 -7.22
C PRO A 460 12.34 -5.10 -7.80
N ARG A 461 12.67 -4.17 -8.71
CA ARG A 461 11.66 -3.34 -9.39
C ARG A 461 10.89 -4.15 -10.42
N LEU A 462 11.58 -4.92 -11.25
CA LEU A 462 10.97 -5.79 -12.25
C LEU A 462 10.16 -6.91 -11.59
N ALA A 463 10.72 -7.56 -10.56
CA ALA A 463 10.03 -8.59 -9.79
C ALA A 463 8.70 -8.10 -9.20
N ARG A 464 8.68 -6.91 -8.58
CA ARG A 464 7.43 -6.31 -8.06
C ARG A 464 6.41 -5.98 -9.15
N TRP A 465 6.85 -5.51 -10.32
CA TRP A 465 5.94 -5.24 -11.43
C TRP A 465 5.29 -6.52 -11.95
N ALA A 466 6.08 -7.58 -12.13
CA ALA A 466 5.60 -8.87 -12.59
C ALA A 466 4.68 -9.55 -11.56
N ALA A 467 5.02 -9.50 -10.27
CA ALA A 467 4.14 -9.99 -9.20
C ALA A 467 2.80 -9.24 -9.16
N GLY A 468 2.81 -7.92 -9.34
CA GLY A 468 1.59 -7.11 -9.43
C GLY A 468 0.74 -7.46 -10.65
N ALA A 469 1.37 -7.70 -11.80
CA ALA A 469 0.69 -8.13 -13.03
C ALA A 469 0.12 -9.55 -12.91
N ALA A 470 0.88 -10.50 -12.35
CA ALA A 470 0.40 -11.84 -12.04
C ALA A 470 -0.82 -11.78 -11.10
N ALA A 471 -0.74 -10.98 -10.04
CA ALA A 471 -1.85 -10.80 -9.10
C ALA A 471 -3.11 -10.24 -9.77
N ALA A 472 -2.97 -9.31 -10.71
CA ALA A 472 -4.09 -8.80 -11.49
C ALA A 472 -4.68 -9.88 -12.40
N LEU A 473 -3.82 -10.60 -13.13
CA LEU A 473 -4.23 -11.64 -14.05
C LEU A 473 -4.93 -12.82 -13.37
N ILE A 474 -4.46 -13.22 -12.18
CA ILE A 474 -5.14 -14.23 -11.35
C ILE A 474 -6.58 -13.79 -11.02
N ARG A 475 -6.80 -12.51 -10.67
CA ARG A 475 -8.16 -12.01 -10.41
C ARG A 475 -9.02 -11.95 -11.67
N GLU A 476 -8.42 -11.63 -12.81
CA GLU A 476 -9.12 -11.57 -14.11
C GLU A 476 -9.54 -12.96 -14.61
N LEU A 477 -8.67 -13.96 -14.46
CA LEU A 477 -8.96 -15.34 -14.84
C LEU A 477 -10.02 -16.00 -13.95
N HIS A 478 -10.23 -15.45 -12.76
CA HIS A 478 -11.16 -15.97 -11.77
C HIS A 478 -12.12 -14.88 -11.29
N PRO A 479 -13.00 -14.38 -12.17
CA PRO A 479 -13.93 -13.33 -11.79
C PRO A 479 -14.89 -13.88 -10.73
N SER A 480 -15.05 -13.10 -9.67
CA SER A 480 -16.01 -13.32 -8.60
C SER A 480 -17.37 -13.82 -9.14
N PRO A 481 -18.05 -14.76 -8.45
CA PRO A 481 -19.40 -15.21 -8.80
C PRO A 481 -20.38 -14.06 -9.04
N TRP A 482 -20.18 -12.92 -8.36
CA TRP A 482 -20.98 -11.70 -8.49
C TRP A 482 -20.78 -10.97 -9.82
N HIS A 483 -19.60 -11.04 -10.42
CA HIS A 483 -19.28 -10.41 -11.72
C HIS A 483 -19.61 -11.33 -12.91
N SER A 484 -19.58 -12.65 -12.71
CA SER A 484 -19.84 -13.64 -13.76
C SER A 484 -21.29 -13.59 -14.31
N ARG A 485 -22.25 -13.07 -13.53
CA ARG A 485 -23.65 -12.91 -13.98
C ARG A 485 -23.84 -11.82 -15.04
N ALA A 486 -22.88 -10.91 -15.21
CA ALA A 486 -23.00 -9.76 -16.09
C ALA A 486 -22.33 -9.92 -17.47
N SER A 487 -21.34 -10.82 -17.62
CA SER A 487 -20.52 -10.88 -18.85
C SER A 487 -20.64 -12.17 -19.68
N GLY A 488 -21.28 -13.24 -19.18
CA GLY A 488 -21.64 -14.43 -19.96
C GLY A 488 -20.49 -15.28 -20.55
N VAL A 489 -19.26 -14.78 -20.55
CA VAL A 489 -18.07 -15.46 -21.10
C VAL A 489 -16.98 -15.44 -20.04
N ARG A 490 -16.65 -16.61 -19.49
CA ARG A 490 -15.39 -16.82 -18.76
C ARG A 490 -14.30 -17.12 -19.78
N PRO A 491 -13.14 -16.45 -19.76
CA PRO A 491 -11.99 -16.97 -20.50
C PRO A 491 -11.71 -18.38 -19.98
N ALA A 492 -11.58 -19.35 -20.89
CA ALA A 492 -11.28 -20.73 -20.52
C ALA A 492 -9.90 -20.78 -19.87
N PHE A 493 -9.86 -21.02 -18.56
CA PHE A 493 -8.64 -21.27 -17.81
C PHE A 493 -8.67 -22.73 -17.37
N ASP A 494 -8.11 -23.60 -18.21
CA ASP A 494 -8.05 -25.04 -18.01
C ASP A 494 -6.62 -25.56 -18.26
N PRO A 495 -5.67 -25.24 -17.35
CA PRO A 495 -4.30 -25.70 -17.46
C PRO A 495 -4.22 -27.23 -17.31
N THR A 496 -3.35 -27.86 -18.10
CA THR A 496 -2.98 -29.29 -17.96
C THR A 496 -2.36 -29.59 -16.60
N ALA A 497 -2.26 -30.87 -16.21
CA ALA A 497 -1.67 -31.25 -14.93
C ALA A 497 -0.23 -30.72 -14.74
N ASP A 498 0.59 -30.76 -15.79
CA ASP A 498 1.96 -30.25 -15.78
C ASP A 498 2.00 -28.73 -15.63
N GLU A 499 1.11 -28.01 -16.32
CA GLU A 499 0.99 -26.56 -16.21
C GLU A 499 0.49 -26.12 -14.83
N ARG A 500 -0.44 -26.88 -14.23
CA ARG A 500 -0.87 -26.64 -12.84
C ARG A 500 0.29 -26.77 -11.87
N HIS A 501 1.05 -27.86 -11.96
CA HIS A 501 2.23 -28.08 -11.13
C HIS A 501 3.25 -26.94 -11.29
N GLU A 502 3.56 -26.56 -12.53
CA GLU A 502 4.52 -25.49 -12.79
C GLU A 502 4.06 -24.14 -12.23
N LEU A 503 2.78 -23.76 -12.43
CA LEU A 503 2.25 -22.51 -11.90
C LEU A 503 2.33 -22.45 -10.38
N LEU A 504 2.06 -23.56 -9.69
CA LEU A 504 2.15 -23.65 -8.23
C LEU A 504 3.60 -23.49 -7.75
N VAL A 505 4.56 -24.13 -8.40
CA VAL A 505 6.00 -23.97 -8.10
C VAL A 505 6.43 -22.51 -8.29
N LEU A 506 6.04 -21.88 -9.40
CA LEU A 506 6.39 -20.49 -9.69
C LEU A 506 5.71 -19.51 -8.71
N ALA A 507 4.46 -19.75 -8.33
CA ALA A 507 3.75 -18.95 -7.33
C ALA A 507 4.37 -19.09 -5.94
N GLY A 508 4.85 -20.29 -5.59
CA GLY A 508 5.63 -20.55 -4.37
C GLY A 508 6.94 -19.76 -4.35
N ALA A 509 7.71 -19.82 -5.45
CA ALA A 509 8.96 -19.05 -5.57
C ALA A 509 8.72 -17.53 -5.51
N ALA A 510 7.59 -17.04 -6.01
CA ALA A 510 7.20 -15.64 -5.98
C ALA A 510 6.48 -15.20 -4.68
N ALA A 511 6.32 -16.08 -3.67
CA ALA A 511 5.46 -15.84 -2.51
C ALA A 511 5.83 -14.61 -1.68
N ALA A 512 7.10 -14.20 -1.67
CA ALA A 512 7.56 -13.01 -0.96
C ALA A 512 6.99 -11.69 -1.52
N LEU A 513 6.65 -11.66 -2.81
CA LEU A 513 6.15 -10.47 -3.51
C LEU A 513 4.69 -10.60 -3.96
N LEU A 514 4.19 -11.83 -4.14
CA LEU A 514 2.81 -12.07 -4.53
C LEU A 514 1.87 -11.89 -3.34
N PRO A 515 0.86 -11.01 -3.41
CA PRO A 515 -0.05 -10.79 -2.28
C PRO A 515 -0.79 -12.07 -1.89
N HIS A 516 -1.05 -12.23 -0.59
CA HIS A 516 -1.67 -13.44 -0.03
C HIS A 516 -2.97 -13.85 -0.72
N ARG A 517 -3.90 -12.91 -0.94
CA ARG A 517 -5.23 -13.20 -1.50
C ARG A 517 -5.19 -13.79 -2.93
N PRO A 518 -4.52 -13.15 -3.91
CA PRO A 518 -4.28 -13.76 -5.22
C PRO A 518 -3.60 -15.12 -5.16
N ARG A 519 -2.59 -15.30 -4.28
CA ARG A 519 -1.91 -16.58 -4.13
C ARG A 519 -2.86 -17.67 -3.63
N GLN A 520 -3.67 -17.36 -2.62
CA GLN A 520 -4.69 -18.26 -2.11
C GLN A 520 -5.73 -18.63 -3.18
N LEU A 521 -6.22 -17.65 -3.93
CA LEU A 521 -7.15 -17.88 -5.04
C LEU A 521 -6.56 -18.84 -6.08
N LEU A 522 -5.32 -18.60 -6.52
CA LEU A 522 -4.65 -19.48 -7.48
C LEU A 522 -4.48 -20.90 -6.93
N GLN A 523 -4.04 -21.03 -5.68
CA GLN A 523 -3.85 -22.32 -4.99
C GLN A 523 -5.17 -23.10 -4.91
N GLU A 524 -6.26 -22.44 -4.49
CA GLU A 524 -7.58 -23.05 -4.38
C GLU A 524 -8.18 -23.48 -5.73
N GLN A 525 -7.78 -22.85 -6.83
CA GLN A 525 -8.25 -23.20 -8.17
C GLN A 525 -7.45 -24.32 -8.82
N LEU A 526 -6.11 -24.28 -8.69
CA LEU A 526 -5.24 -25.27 -9.34
C LEU A 526 -5.19 -26.59 -8.58
N ASP A 527 -5.30 -26.54 -7.25
CA ASP A 527 -5.14 -27.72 -6.40
C ASP A 527 -6.01 -27.62 -5.13
N PRO A 528 -7.34 -27.68 -5.27
CA PRO A 528 -8.28 -27.50 -4.16
C PRO A 528 -8.18 -28.57 -3.07
N ALA A 529 -7.56 -29.71 -3.40
CA ALA A 529 -7.45 -30.90 -2.57
C ALA A 529 -6.12 -30.98 -1.78
N SER A 530 -5.11 -30.18 -2.09
CA SER A 530 -3.85 -30.34 -1.34
C SER A 530 -3.92 -29.88 0.11
N PRO A 531 -3.12 -30.51 0.99
CA PRO A 531 -2.90 -30.05 2.36
C PRO A 531 -2.49 -28.58 2.44
N THR A 532 -1.76 -28.07 1.44
CA THR A 532 -1.36 -26.66 1.35
C THR A 532 -2.58 -25.74 1.26
N THR A 533 -3.52 -26.11 0.39
CA THR A 533 -4.75 -25.35 0.19
C THR A 533 -5.64 -25.40 1.43
N GLU A 534 -5.76 -26.57 2.04
CA GLU A 534 -6.50 -26.74 3.29
C GLU A 534 -5.91 -25.89 4.42
N LEU A 535 -4.58 -25.91 4.61
CA LEU A 535 -3.89 -25.08 5.60
C LEU A 535 -4.21 -23.59 5.43
N LEU A 536 -4.28 -23.10 4.19
CA LEU A 536 -4.66 -21.71 3.90
C LEU A 536 -6.11 -21.43 4.33
N ARG A 537 -7.05 -22.35 4.07
CA ARG A 537 -8.46 -22.21 4.49
C ARG A 537 -8.63 -22.23 6.00
N VAL A 538 -7.93 -23.14 6.70
CA VAL A 538 -7.98 -23.21 8.17
C VAL A 538 -7.44 -21.91 8.78
N ARG A 539 -6.36 -21.35 8.22
CA ARG A 539 -5.71 -20.14 8.74
C ARG A 539 -6.44 -18.84 8.41
N TYR A 540 -6.99 -18.73 7.20
CA TYR A 540 -7.49 -17.45 6.67
C TYR A 540 -8.95 -17.47 6.21
N GLY A 541 -9.63 -18.61 6.33
CA GLY A 541 -10.92 -18.87 5.68
C GLY A 541 -10.76 -19.11 4.17
N PRO A 542 -11.78 -19.65 3.49
CA PRO A 542 -11.76 -19.81 2.03
C PRO A 542 -11.69 -18.45 1.34
N HIS A 543 -11.16 -18.41 0.11
CA HIS A 543 -11.23 -17.19 -0.69
C HIS A 543 -12.70 -16.91 -1.09
N PRO A 544 -13.21 -15.66 -0.97
CA PRO A 544 -14.62 -15.36 -1.22
C PRO A 544 -15.09 -15.61 -2.66
N ASP A 545 -14.15 -15.65 -3.61
CA ASP A 545 -14.42 -15.90 -5.03
C ASP A 545 -14.25 -17.37 -5.44
N THR A 546 -13.86 -18.24 -4.51
CA THR A 546 -13.71 -19.68 -4.75
C THR A 546 -15.00 -20.41 -4.37
N THR A 547 -15.53 -21.21 -5.28
CA THR A 547 -16.56 -22.22 -4.98
C THR A 547 -15.89 -23.55 -4.62
N ASN A 548 -16.44 -24.30 -3.68
CA ASN A 548 -15.94 -25.65 -3.35
C ASN A 548 -16.04 -26.55 -4.60
N PRO A 549 -14.91 -26.94 -5.22
CA PRO A 549 -14.94 -27.84 -6.37
C PRO A 549 -15.05 -29.31 -5.94
N LEU A 550 -14.85 -29.59 -4.64
CA LEU A 550 -15.07 -30.90 -4.04
C LEU A 550 -16.55 -31.04 -3.64
N LEU A 551 -16.98 -32.27 -3.33
CA LEU A 551 -18.32 -32.49 -2.79
C LEU A 551 -18.40 -31.83 -1.41
N ASP A 552 -19.22 -30.79 -1.31
CA ASP A 552 -19.37 -29.94 -0.14
C ASP A 552 -20.30 -30.61 0.88
N VAL A 553 -19.74 -30.96 2.04
CA VAL A 553 -20.44 -31.59 3.16
C VAL A 553 -20.49 -30.60 4.32
N GLU A 554 -21.69 -30.26 4.77
CA GLU A 554 -21.90 -29.45 5.96
C GLU A 554 -22.21 -30.35 7.15
N ALA A 555 -21.42 -30.22 8.22
CA ALA A 555 -21.76 -30.78 9.52
C ALA A 555 -22.30 -29.69 10.44
N THR A 556 -23.37 -29.99 11.16
CA THR A 556 -23.93 -29.10 12.18
C THR A 556 -23.75 -29.70 13.57
N PHE A 557 -23.51 -28.84 14.56
CA PHE A 557 -23.34 -29.27 15.94
C PHE A 557 -23.90 -28.23 16.91
N THR A 558 -24.20 -28.67 18.12
CA THR A 558 -24.57 -27.81 19.25
C THR A 558 -23.38 -27.65 20.18
N ALA A 559 -23.18 -26.45 20.74
CA ALA A 559 -22.13 -26.17 21.72
C ALA A 559 -22.54 -25.03 22.65
N GLU A 560 -21.95 -24.98 23.85
CA GLU A 560 -22.11 -23.84 24.77
C GLU A 560 -21.58 -22.54 24.12
N ASP A 561 -20.41 -22.63 23.49
CA ASP A 561 -19.80 -21.56 22.68
C ASP A 561 -19.33 -22.14 21.32
N PRO A 562 -20.17 -22.07 20.27
CA PRO A 562 -19.82 -22.58 18.95
C PRO A 562 -18.61 -21.88 18.32
N HIS A 563 -18.36 -20.60 18.65
CA HIS A 563 -17.18 -19.89 18.15
C HIS A 563 -15.89 -20.48 18.75
N ARG A 564 -15.91 -20.81 20.05
CA ARG A 564 -14.81 -21.49 20.72
C ARG A 564 -14.58 -22.89 20.17
N THR A 565 -15.62 -23.68 19.95
CA THR A 565 -15.50 -25.02 19.35
C THR A 565 -14.81 -24.96 17.97
N ILE A 566 -15.22 -24.05 17.09
CA ILE A 566 -14.58 -23.86 15.78
C ILE A 566 -13.11 -23.44 15.92
N ALA A 567 -12.81 -22.54 16.87
CA ALA A 567 -11.45 -22.10 17.12
C ALA A 567 -10.54 -23.26 17.59
N LEU A 568 -11.04 -24.13 18.48
CA LEU A 568 -10.33 -25.32 18.96
C LEU A 568 -10.08 -26.33 17.83
N MET A 569 -11.07 -26.58 16.96
CA MET A 569 -10.86 -27.42 15.78
C MET A 569 -9.75 -26.87 14.87
N ARG A 570 -9.77 -25.55 14.61
CA ARG A 570 -8.72 -24.89 13.82
C ARG A 570 -7.36 -24.97 14.49
N GLU A 571 -7.30 -24.87 15.81
CA GLU A 571 -6.06 -24.99 16.59
C GLU A 571 -5.36 -26.33 16.33
N VAL A 572 -6.10 -27.44 16.42
CA VAL A 572 -5.58 -28.80 16.14
C VAL A 572 -5.12 -28.91 14.68
N LEU A 573 -5.95 -28.48 13.72
CA LEU A 573 -5.60 -28.54 12.30
C LEU A 573 -4.37 -27.67 11.97
N LEU A 574 -4.23 -26.49 12.59
CA LEU A 574 -3.08 -25.60 12.42
C LEU A 574 -1.79 -26.17 13.01
N ALA A 575 -1.87 -27.09 13.97
CA ALA A 575 -0.71 -27.77 14.52
C ALA A 575 -0.21 -28.91 13.59
N VAL A 576 -1.13 -29.64 12.93
CA VAL A 576 -0.77 -30.82 12.13
C VAL A 576 -0.51 -30.51 10.65
N LEU A 577 -1.37 -29.70 10.02
CA LEU A 577 -1.28 -29.42 8.58
C LEU A 577 0.07 -28.83 8.12
N PRO A 578 0.82 -28.03 8.90
CA PRO A 578 2.16 -27.60 8.50
C PRO A 578 3.12 -28.75 8.22
N TYR A 579 3.01 -29.88 8.94
CA TYR A 579 3.83 -31.07 8.73
C TYR A 579 3.34 -31.88 7.53
N ALA A 580 2.03 -31.92 7.27
CA ALA A 580 1.46 -32.55 6.08
C ALA A 580 1.78 -31.80 4.77
N VAL A 581 2.17 -30.52 4.85
CA VAL A 581 2.61 -29.69 3.72
C VAL A 581 4.12 -29.80 3.47
N GLY A 582 4.89 -30.16 4.50
CA GLY A 582 6.34 -30.27 4.45
C GLY A 582 6.81 -31.51 3.69
N PRO A 583 8.13 -31.66 3.47
CA PRO A 583 8.68 -32.90 2.96
C PRO A 583 8.42 -34.04 3.97
N ALA A 584 8.26 -35.28 3.49
CA ALA A 584 7.84 -36.41 4.33
C ALA A 584 8.81 -36.68 5.51
N ASP A 585 10.10 -36.38 5.35
CA ASP A 585 11.12 -36.47 6.39
C ASP A 585 10.98 -35.41 7.51
N ALA A 586 10.16 -34.38 7.30
CA ALA A 586 9.80 -33.40 8.32
C ALA A 586 8.64 -33.88 9.22
N TRP A 587 8.02 -35.03 8.92
CA TRP A 587 6.97 -35.62 9.75
C TRP A 587 7.52 -36.01 11.14
N PRO A 588 6.97 -35.47 12.24
CA PRO A 588 7.45 -35.78 13.59
C PRO A 588 7.33 -37.27 13.93
N ALA A 589 8.33 -37.78 14.66
CA ALA A 589 8.22 -39.08 15.31
C ALA A 589 7.05 -39.12 16.32
N ASP A 590 6.45 -40.29 16.47
CA ASP A 590 5.24 -40.54 17.27
C ASP A 590 5.29 -39.89 18.66
N GLU A 591 6.43 -39.95 19.34
CA GLU A 591 6.59 -39.46 20.71
C GLU A 591 6.55 -37.93 20.82
N ARG A 592 6.70 -37.19 19.70
CA ARG A 592 6.73 -35.73 19.69
C ARG A 592 5.35 -35.10 19.54
N TRP A 593 4.35 -35.83 19.05
CA TRP A 593 3.01 -35.30 18.81
C TRP A 593 2.31 -34.73 20.07
N PRO A 594 2.44 -35.33 21.26
CA PRO A 594 1.92 -34.76 22.50
C PRO A 594 2.49 -33.37 22.85
N GLU A 595 3.71 -33.05 22.40
CA GLU A 595 4.36 -31.76 22.64
C GLU A 595 3.97 -30.70 21.61
N ILE A 596 3.54 -31.13 20.43
CA ILE A 596 3.19 -30.27 19.29
C ILE A 596 1.72 -29.86 19.34
N LEU A 597 0.84 -30.75 19.78
CA LEU A 597 -0.60 -30.54 19.80
C LEU A 597 -1.08 -29.79 21.05
N PRO A 598 -2.24 -29.12 20.97
CA PRO A 598 -2.84 -28.48 22.13
C PRO A 598 -3.05 -29.49 23.28
N THR A 599 -2.62 -29.13 24.48
CA THR A 599 -2.71 -29.99 25.67
C THR A 599 -4.13 -30.49 25.91
N TRP A 600 -5.14 -29.62 25.72
CA TRP A 600 -6.55 -29.99 25.88
C TRP A 600 -6.98 -31.11 24.93
N PHE A 601 -6.41 -31.17 23.72
CA PHE A 601 -6.75 -32.18 22.73
C PHE A 601 -6.10 -33.52 23.11
N VAL A 602 -4.82 -33.48 23.49
CA VAL A 602 -4.07 -34.66 23.96
C VAL A 602 -4.73 -35.28 25.19
N GLU A 603 -5.15 -34.47 26.16
CA GLU A 603 -5.84 -34.93 27.38
C GLU A 603 -7.21 -35.58 27.10
N ARG A 604 -7.83 -35.29 25.96
CA ARG A 604 -9.10 -35.93 25.54
C ARG A 604 -8.89 -37.21 24.75
N CYS A 605 -7.69 -37.46 24.22
CA CYS A 605 -7.39 -38.72 23.53
C CYS A 605 -7.31 -39.89 24.53
N ALA A 606 -7.65 -41.09 24.06
CA ALA A 606 -7.45 -42.32 24.80
C ALA A 606 -5.96 -42.52 25.15
N PRO A 607 -5.63 -43.17 26.28
CA PRO A 607 -4.28 -43.61 26.54
C PRO A 607 -3.74 -44.50 25.42
N GLU A 608 -2.52 -44.21 24.95
CA GLU A 608 -1.81 -45.11 24.05
C GLU A 608 -1.53 -46.43 24.78
N VAL A 609 -1.89 -47.57 24.17
CA VAL A 609 -1.62 -48.87 24.77
C VAL A 609 -0.10 -49.11 24.74
N PRO A 610 0.54 -49.59 25.84
CA PRO A 610 1.95 -49.93 25.80
C PRO A 610 2.15 -51.07 24.79
N VAL A 611 2.68 -50.71 23.62
CA VAL A 611 3.05 -51.68 22.60
C VAL A 611 4.16 -52.56 23.17
N ARG A 612 3.92 -53.87 23.32
CA ARG A 612 5.04 -54.83 23.41
C ARG A 612 5.89 -54.62 22.16
N ARG A 613 7.13 -54.15 22.32
CA ARG A 613 8.09 -53.96 21.22
C ARG A 613 8.07 -55.20 20.32
N GLY A 614 7.61 -55.02 19.07
CA GLY A 614 7.42 -56.08 18.08
C GLY A 614 6.03 -56.11 17.42
N ALA A 615 4.98 -55.56 18.04
CA ALA A 615 3.61 -55.72 17.54
C ALA A 615 3.18 -54.75 16.40
N THR A 616 3.89 -53.64 16.18
CA THR A 616 3.50 -52.61 15.18
C THR A 616 3.70 -53.07 13.74
N ALA A 617 4.80 -53.78 13.45
CA ALA A 617 5.06 -54.36 12.12
C ALA A 617 4.07 -55.50 11.78
N ASP A 618 3.70 -56.29 12.80
CA ASP A 618 2.72 -57.38 12.69
C ASP A 618 1.27 -56.87 12.62
N TRP A 619 0.99 -55.64 13.06
CA TRP A 619 -0.29 -54.98 12.89
C TRP A 619 -0.39 -54.33 11.51
N LEU A 620 0.61 -53.55 11.08
CA LEU A 620 0.67 -52.93 9.75
C LEU A 620 0.62 -53.96 8.61
N THR A 621 1.33 -55.09 8.74
CA THR A 621 1.31 -56.17 7.73
C THR A 621 -0.05 -56.85 7.64
N ARG A 622 -0.72 -57.03 8.79
CA ARG A 622 -2.06 -57.64 8.89
C ARG A 622 -3.15 -56.71 8.37
N TRP A 623 -3.05 -55.42 8.71
CA TRP A 623 -3.93 -54.36 8.22
C TRP A 623 -3.79 -54.17 6.70
N ARG A 624 -2.56 -54.17 6.17
CA ARG A 624 -2.29 -54.13 4.71
C ARG A 624 -2.86 -55.35 3.97
N GLY A 625 -2.96 -56.51 4.62
CA GLY A 625 -3.58 -57.71 4.07
C GLY A 625 -5.12 -57.77 4.15
N GLN A 626 -5.77 -56.87 4.90
CA GLN A 626 -7.23 -56.80 4.99
C GLN A 626 -7.83 -56.16 3.73
N THR A 627 -9.00 -56.67 3.32
CA THR A 627 -9.82 -56.06 2.26
C THR A 627 -10.42 -54.73 2.74
N PRO A 628 -10.76 -53.80 1.82
CA PRO A 628 -11.38 -52.52 2.19
C PRO A 628 -12.64 -52.65 3.08
N GLN A 629 -13.46 -53.68 2.86
CA GLN A 629 -14.61 -53.96 3.73
C GLN A 629 -14.21 -54.45 5.13
N GLN A 630 -13.14 -55.22 5.28
CA GLN A 630 -12.68 -55.69 6.58
C GLN A 630 -12.10 -54.55 7.41
N ARG A 631 -11.33 -53.64 6.78
CA ARG A 631 -10.85 -52.41 7.44
C ARG A 631 -12.00 -51.52 7.89
N MET A 632 -13.04 -51.40 7.07
CA MET A 632 -14.26 -50.65 7.41
C MET A 632 -15.04 -51.30 8.56
N THR A 633 -15.05 -52.64 8.64
CA THR A 633 -15.74 -53.39 9.70
C THR A 633 -14.98 -53.29 11.03
N ASP A 634 -13.65 -53.42 11.02
CA ASP A 634 -12.82 -53.21 12.22
C ASP A 634 -12.98 -51.76 12.75
N LEU A 635 -13.01 -50.76 11.86
CA LEU A 635 -13.27 -49.36 12.22
C LEU A 635 -14.70 -49.08 12.72
N GLN A 636 -15.69 -49.91 12.34
CA GLN A 636 -17.07 -49.80 12.80
C GLN A 636 -17.29 -50.46 14.18
N THR A 637 -16.41 -51.38 14.60
CA THR A 637 -16.60 -52.19 15.82
C THR A 637 -16.02 -51.52 17.06
N ASP A 638 -15.06 -50.60 16.92
CA ASP A 638 -14.47 -49.80 18.01
C ASP A 638 -15.27 -48.51 18.36
N ALA A 639 -16.54 -48.47 17.95
CA ALA A 639 -17.39 -47.30 18.12
C ALA A 639 -18.07 -47.22 19.50
N VAL A 640 -17.31 -46.94 20.57
CA VAL A 640 -17.75 -46.13 21.73
C VAL A 640 -16.50 -45.54 22.43
N ALA A 641 -16.35 -44.21 22.35
CA ALA A 641 -15.53 -43.34 23.21
C ALA A 641 -14.07 -43.77 23.48
N ASP A 642 -13.16 -43.31 22.62
CA ASP A 642 -11.89 -42.64 22.96
C ASP A 642 -10.92 -42.84 21.78
N TRP A 643 -10.72 -41.80 20.95
CA TRP A 643 -9.72 -41.89 19.88
C TRP A 643 -8.31 -41.82 20.47
N ARG A 644 -7.44 -42.72 20.03
CA ARG A 644 -6.00 -42.61 20.32
C ARG A 644 -5.39 -41.48 19.51
N LEU A 645 -4.34 -40.89 20.05
CA LEU A 645 -3.71 -39.73 19.45
C LEU A 645 -3.04 -40.09 18.13
N LEU A 646 -2.29 -41.19 18.08
CA LEU A 646 -1.56 -41.62 16.88
C LEU A 646 -2.50 -42.08 15.76
N ASP A 647 -3.62 -42.73 16.09
CA ASP A 647 -4.62 -43.14 15.10
C ASP A 647 -5.25 -41.94 14.40
N TRP A 648 -5.45 -40.83 15.12
CA TRP A 648 -5.95 -39.59 14.54
C TRP A 648 -4.87 -38.89 13.70
N ILE A 649 -3.62 -38.86 14.17
CA ILE A 649 -2.50 -38.21 13.48
C ILE A 649 -2.11 -38.91 12.18
N ASN A 650 -2.17 -40.25 12.14
CA ASN A 650 -1.87 -41.02 10.94
C ASN A 650 -2.77 -40.67 9.75
N LEU A 651 -3.96 -40.11 9.97
CA LEU A 651 -4.84 -39.61 8.91
C LEU A 651 -4.27 -38.39 8.18
N PHE A 652 -3.24 -37.75 8.71
CA PHE A 652 -2.56 -36.60 8.13
C PHE A 652 -1.16 -36.94 7.62
N ASP A 653 -0.66 -38.14 7.90
CA ASP A 653 0.67 -38.62 7.50
C ASP A 653 0.72 -38.86 5.98
N PRO A 654 1.57 -38.11 5.23
CA PRO A 654 1.74 -38.27 3.79
C PRO A 654 2.13 -39.69 3.35
N ASP A 655 2.88 -40.43 4.17
CA ASP A 655 3.31 -41.82 3.88
C ASP A 655 2.41 -42.87 4.58
N GLY A 656 1.45 -42.41 5.38
CA GLY A 656 0.58 -43.22 6.21
C GLY A 656 -0.84 -43.32 5.66
N MET A 657 -1.82 -42.81 6.42
CA MET A 657 -3.24 -42.95 6.13
C MET A 657 -3.87 -41.69 5.51
N ALA A 658 -3.07 -40.76 4.99
CA ALA A 658 -3.58 -39.52 4.36
C ALA A 658 -4.61 -39.79 3.25
N ASP A 659 -4.40 -40.82 2.42
CA ASP A 659 -5.36 -41.20 1.37
C ASP A 659 -6.71 -41.70 1.93
N SER A 660 -6.73 -42.14 3.20
CA SER A 660 -7.95 -42.57 3.89
C SER A 660 -8.73 -41.39 4.49
N ARG A 661 -8.12 -40.21 4.62
CA ARG A 661 -8.76 -38.97 5.05
C ARG A 661 -9.34 -38.24 3.84
N SER A 662 -10.53 -38.65 3.45
CA SER A 662 -11.22 -38.08 2.28
C SER A 662 -12.09 -36.87 2.64
N TRP A 663 -11.75 -36.12 3.69
CA TRP A 663 -12.38 -34.85 4.05
C TRP A 663 -11.31 -33.79 4.32
N ARG A 664 -11.58 -32.56 3.90
CA ARG A 664 -10.68 -31.41 4.05
C ARG A 664 -11.46 -30.19 4.48
N TRP A 665 -10.96 -29.44 5.46
CA TRP A 665 -11.60 -28.23 5.97
C TRP A 665 -11.85 -27.22 4.84
N TRP A 666 -13.09 -26.76 4.72
CA TRP A 666 -13.49 -25.72 3.79
C TRP A 666 -13.77 -24.41 4.50
N ASP A 667 -14.74 -24.39 5.43
CA ASP A 667 -15.14 -23.20 6.19
C ASP A 667 -15.82 -23.58 7.51
N GLY A 668 -16.05 -22.61 8.39
CA GLY A 668 -16.84 -22.82 9.60
C GLY A 668 -17.41 -21.53 10.15
N GLY A 669 -18.61 -21.61 10.72
CA GLY A 669 -19.33 -20.46 11.24
C GLY A 669 -20.44 -20.84 12.22
N VAL A 670 -21.16 -19.81 12.66
CA VAL A 670 -22.24 -19.95 13.65
C VAL A 670 -23.55 -19.55 13.01
N ARG A 671 -24.58 -20.40 13.14
CA ARG A 671 -25.92 -20.16 12.57
C ARG A 671 -26.87 -19.55 13.62
N ARG A 672 -26.77 -19.97 14.88
CA ARG A 672 -27.58 -19.52 16.04
C ARG A 672 -26.73 -19.53 17.32
N LEU A 673 -27.27 -18.96 18.41
CA LEU A 673 -26.60 -18.82 19.72
C LEU A 673 -25.84 -20.08 20.20
N HIS A 674 -26.35 -21.28 19.94
CA HIS A 674 -25.72 -22.55 20.34
C HIS A 674 -25.46 -23.50 19.19
N THR A 675 -25.65 -23.07 17.94
CA THR A 675 -25.54 -23.96 16.77
C THR A 675 -24.42 -23.49 15.85
N GLY A 676 -23.38 -24.30 15.76
CA GLY A 676 -22.27 -24.15 14.84
C GLY A 676 -22.43 -25.01 13.59
N TRP A 677 -21.72 -24.64 12.53
CA TRP A 677 -21.58 -25.43 11.32
C TRP A 677 -20.12 -25.41 10.86
N VAL A 678 -19.71 -26.50 10.24
CA VAL A 678 -18.39 -26.66 9.61
C VAL A 678 -18.59 -27.35 8.27
N ARG A 679 -17.95 -26.81 7.24
CA ARG A 679 -17.99 -27.32 5.87
C ARG A 679 -16.68 -27.99 5.53
N PHE A 680 -16.78 -29.14 4.88
CA PHE A 680 -15.65 -29.92 4.41
C PHE A 680 -15.82 -30.26 2.92
N GLY A 681 -14.73 -30.25 2.18
CA GLY A 681 -14.69 -30.83 0.84
C GLY A 681 -14.35 -32.31 0.95
N THR A 682 -15.06 -33.16 0.19
CA THR A 682 -14.82 -34.60 0.13
C THR A 682 -14.67 -35.07 -1.32
N ASP A 683 -13.94 -36.17 -1.51
CA ASP A 683 -13.65 -36.73 -2.83
C ASP A 683 -14.82 -37.62 -3.35
N GLY A 684 -15.85 -37.85 -2.52
CA GLY A 684 -17.04 -38.64 -2.85
C GLY A 684 -17.86 -39.02 -1.60
N HIS A 685 -19.02 -39.68 -1.79
CA HIS A 685 -19.85 -40.20 -0.69
C HIS A 685 -20.07 -41.72 -0.85
N PRO A 686 -19.95 -42.55 0.21
CA PRO A 686 -19.47 -42.21 1.57
C PRO A 686 -17.99 -41.80 1.59
N TYR A 687 -17.62 -40.93 2.52
CA TYR A 687 -16.24 -40.45 2.69
C TYR A 687 -15.59 -41.13 3.90
N GLY A 688 -14.31 -41.50 3.75
CA GLY A 688 -13.44 -42.00 4.81
C GLY A 688 -13.13 -40.94 5.88
N GLY A 689 -12.74 -41.40 7.07
CA GLY A 689 -12.40 -40.51 8.19
C GLY A 689 -13.60 -39.79 8.84
N ARG A 690 -14.85 -40.16 8.51
CA ARG A 690 -16.08 -39.57 9.10
C ARG A 690 -16.08 -39.62 10.63
N LEU A 691 -15.66 -40.74 11.22
CA LEU A 691 -15.59 -40.90 12.67
C LEU A 691 -14.49 -40.02 13.30
N ALA A 692 -13.38 -39.79 12.59
CA ALA A 692 -12.30 -38.90 13.05
C ALA A 692 -12.74 -37.44 13.05
N LEU A 693 -13.58 -37.06 12.07
CA LEU A 693 -14.19 -35.74 12.01
C LEU A 693 -15.24 -35.55 13.11
N HIS A 694 -16.11 -36.54 13.33
CA HIS A 694 -17.06 -36.54 14.44
C HIS A 694 -16.33 -36.33 15.78
N TRP A 695 -15.27 -37.10 15.99
CA TRP A 695 -14.45 -36.99 17.19
C TRP A 695 -13.80 -35.63 17.36
N LEU A 696 -13.25 -35.03 16.29
CA LEU A 696 -12.66 -33.69 16.38
C LEU A 696 -13.67 -32.64 16.86
N ILE A 697 -14.92 -32.71 16.36
CA ILE A 697 -16.00 -31.81 16.78
C ILE A 697 -16.36 -32.05 18.25
N GLU A 698 -16.48 -33.32 18.65
CA GLU A 698 -16.80 -33.73 20.02
C GLU A 698 -15.71 -33.33 21.02
N ALA A 699 -14.45 -33.63 20.71
CA ALA A 699 -13.29 -33.26 21.49
C ALA A 699 -13.16 -31.73 21.63
N ALA A 700 -13.59 -30.94 20.64
CA ALA A 700 -13.64 -29.48 20.72
C ALA A 700 -14.86 -28.94 21.52
N GLY A 701 -15.71 -29.82 22.08
CA GLY A 701 -16.85 -29.48 22.92
C GLY A 701 -18.19 -29.36 22.19
N GLY A 702 -18.27 -29.81 20.93
CA GLY A 702 -19.53 -29.98 20.21
C GLY A 702 -20.29 -31.23 20.63
N TYR A 703 -21.61 -31.21 20.55
CA TYR A 703 -22.49 -32.34 20.80
C TYR A 703 -23.72 -32.25 19.90
N ALA A 704 -24.55 -33.31 19.85
CA ALA A 704 -25.66 -33.42 18.89
C ALA A 704 -25.17 -33.14 17.45
N ILE A 705 -24.14 -33.88 17.05
CA ILE A 705 -23.44 -33.69 15.78
C ILE A 705 -24.22 -34.39 14.67
N GLU A 706 -24.56 -33.64 13.62
CA GLU A 706 -25.19 -34.16 12.41
C GLU A 706 -24.13 -34.14 11.29
N LEU A 707 -23.72 -35.33 10.85
CA LEU A 707 -22.81 -35.55 9.73
C LEU A 707 -23.53 -36.39 8.66
N PRO A 708 -23.60 -35.94 7.40
CA PRO A 708 -24.17 -36.72 6.29
C PRO A 708 -23.56 -38.12 6.14
#